data_AF-A0A9N9SL43-F1
#
_entry.id   AF-A0A9N9SL43-F1
#
_cell.length_a   1.000
_cell.length_b   1.000
_cell.length_c   1.000
_cell.angle_alpha   90.00
_cell.angle_beta   90.00
_cell.angle_gamma   90.00
#
_symmetry.space_group_name_H-M   'P 1'
#
loop_
_entity.id
_entity.type
_entity.pdbx_description
1 polymer ?
#
loop_
_entity_poly.entity_id
_entity_poly.type
_entity_poly.pdbx_seq_one_letter_code
_entity_poly.pdbx_strand_id
1 'polypeptide(L)'
;MKSVIIEALIFISYLLGLIRTEVSQEKTEVIITMEESLKNYLRHERKLPEENIRLLETDKIDMSIVPLMGEDELKKYVPYYGDRLAMKNFCVQSNKGKRESLLEKIRKKYASKHDLMENRKKEKSKVSKKDRIIDLGWQHKNKDSQCYRQVRTKQGGGTRSIKINLSSTKNDILSRAKDIFFPDGISEKGHISKFRCELWDFKCNLIDYDIDVSEMYTLSGLNRLRFYLSTEEKDLPRTVTSEESSSEHVDSQVETLLTRNDNEQDLSQNITTQSAYFSEQVDVRSTTYTPDVLDQYLLFKHTDYDLPESPPGNRVLPENMLLEPQILQPPLIMREQQKPTKVLILHRGNVFVEMKEIFKDINMDCIPEIQMILPNGQKEGGYDLGGIYRDALSEFWETFYSLYTLGAEYKIPYIRHDMKEEDWIAFSKVLIKGFRDVNYFPLKIAPVFIEFCIMGYCKSDILISFSKYIGSRDWEMIQTALHDFNSVDLDELIEVLQIMECKWTPTEENFRTLILDIAHKELIQKPMFVIDNWKKMLNNFISFEDLLKIYEKNKPIPKNILQSLEFSEENSVSTFLKRYIREANDDLLERLLRFCTGANMLTQRMITVNFNSSVDLYRAPVGHTCSYTLELSRNYNSFPEFRSEMDEVLKCNIWVMDIV
;
A
#
# COMPACT_ATOMS: atom_id res chain seq x y z
N MET A 1 -50.07 -10.05 54.26
CA MET A 1 -49.15 -10.34 53.14
C MET A 1 -48.60 -9.08 52.45
N LYS A 2 -49.43 -8.11 52.02
CA LYS A 2 -48.92 -6.88 51.37
C LYS A 2 -48.08 -5.96 52.27
N SER A 3 -48.36 -5.88 53.58
CA SER A 3 -47.58 -5.05 54.53
C SER A 3 -46.13 -5.55 54.72
N VAL A 4 -45.95 -6.87 54.80
CA VAL A 4 -44.63 -7.49 55.05
C VAL A 4 -43.70 -7.34 53.84
N ILE A 5 -44.25 -7.30 52.63
CA ILE A 5 -43.46 -7.11 51.40
C ILE A 5 -42.97 -5.66 51.29
N ILE A 6 -43.76 -4.68 51.74
CA ILE A 6 -43.37 -3.26 51.71
C ILE A 6 -42.28 -2.99 52.73
N GLU A 7 -42.37 -3.56 53.94
CA GLU A 7 -41.31 -3.43 54.95
C GLU A 7 -40.01 -4.12 54.50
N ALA A 8 -40.10 -5.29 53.84
CA ALA A 8 -38.93 -5.96 53.26
C ALA A 8 -38.26 -5.12 52.14
N LEU A 9 -39.05 -4.44 51.29
CA LEU A 9 -38.52 -3.60 50.21
C LEU A 9 -37.89 -2.30 50.73
N ILE A 10 -38.41 -1.74 51.81
CA ILE A 10 -37.81 -0.58 52.50
C ILE A 10 -36.50 -0.98 53.16
N PHE A 11 -36.45 -2.15 53.81
CA PHE A 11 -35.23 -2.67 54.44
C PHE A 11 -34.13 -2.98 53.41
N ILE A 12 -34.51 -3.56 52.26
CA ILE A 12 -33.58 -3.81 51.14
C ILE A 12 -33.07 -2.49 50.53
N SER A 13 -33.93 -1.48 50.38
CA SER A 13 -33.49 -0.16 49.89
C SER A 13 -32.54 0.55 50.87
N TYR A 14 -32.74 0.37 52.18
CA TYR A 14 -31.86 0.92 53.21
C TYR A 14 -30.49 0.21 53.25
N LEU A 15 -30.48 -1.13 53.12
CA LEU A 15 -29.25 -1.93 52.99
C LEU A 15 -28.47 -1.60 51.70
N LEU A 16 -29.17 -1.41 50.58
CA LEU A 16 -28.54 -0.98 49.33
C LEU A 16 -28.00 0.46 49.41
N GLY A 17 -28.63 1.32 50.21
CA GLY A 17 -28.13 2.67 50.52
C GLY A 17 -26.84 2.65 51.35
N LEU A 18 -26.80 1.82 52.40
CA LEU A 18 -25.62 1.64 53.26
C LEU A 18 -24.41 1.03 52.52
N ILE A 19 -24.66 0.03 51.67
CA ILE A 19 -23.62 -0.56 50.80
C ILE A 19 -23.10 0.47 49.79
N ARG A 20 -23.94 1.40 49.31
CA ARG A 20 -23.51 2.48 48.39
C ARG A 20 -22.64 3.52 49.07
N THR A 21 -22.84 3.76 50.38
CA THR A 21 -22.02 4.68 51.18
C THR A 21 -20.72 4.04 51.66
N GLU A 22 -20.69 2.75 52.03
CA GLU A 22 -19.45 2.04 52.38
C GLU A 22 -18.56 1.80 51.15
N VAL A 23 -19.13 1.50 49.99
CA VAL A 23 -18.36 1.38 48.73
C VAL A 23 -17.85 2.75 48.23
N SER A 24 -18.41 3.86 48.71
CA SER A 24 -17.92 5.22 48.40
C SER A 24 -16.86 5.75 49.37
N GLN A 25 -16.58 5.07 50.49
CA GLN A 25 -15.60 5.52 51.49
C GLN A 25 -14.26 4.76 51.47
N GLU A 26 -14.11 3.71 50.65
CA GLU A 26 -12.88 2.92 50.58
C GLU A 26 -12.06 3.05 49.27
N LYS A 27 -12.29 4.10 48.48
CA LYS A 27 -11.39 4.50 47.39
C LYS A 27 -11.14 6.00 47.39
N THR A 28 -10.35 6.46 48.36
CA THR A 28 -9.61 7.71 48.20
C THR A 28 -8.28 7.39 47.51
N GLU A 29 -8.35 6.90 46.26
CA GLU A 29 -7.19 6.95 45.38
C GLU A 29 -7.09 8.39 44.88
N VAL A 30 -6.00 9.05 45.28
CA VAL A 30 -5.60 10.37 44.79
C VAL A 30 -5.63 10.34 43.27
N ILE A 31 -6.56 11.08 42.66
CA ILE A 31 -6.58 11.29 41.21
C ILE A 31 -5.40 12.20 40.89
N ILE A 32 -4.22 11.60 40.68
CA ILE A 32 -3.02 12.29 40.20
C ILE A 32 -3.32 12.72 38.76
N THR A 33 -3.34 14.02 38.51
CA THR A 33 -3.48 14.55 37.15
C THR A 33 -2.27 14.13 36.31
N MET A 34 -2.42 13.97 34.98
CA MET A 34 -1.30 13.51 34.13
C MET A 34 -0.05 14.41 34.26
N GLU A 35 -0.20 15.72 34.46
CA GLU A 35 0.95 16.61 34.68
C GLU A 35 1.68 16.33 36.00
N GLU A 36 0.97 15.87 37.01
CA GLU A 36 1.49 15.60 38.34
C GLU A 36 2.23 14.26 38.40
N SER A 37 1.93 13.33 37.47
CA SER A 37 2.68 12.07 37.33
C SER A 37 4.09 12.27 36.77
N LEU A 38 4.28 13.19 35.81
CA LEU A 38 5.60 13.55 35.30
C LEU A 38 6.44 14.23 36.38
N LYS A 39 5.84 15.13 37.16
CA LYS A 39 6.53 15.82 38.27
C LYS A 39 6.95 14.84 39.35
N ASN A 40 6.08 13.90 39.71
CA ASN A 40 6.40 12.86 40.68
C ASN A 40 7.51 11.92 40.17
N TYR A 41 7.48 11.54 38.90
CA TYR A 41 8.56 10.76 38.28
C TYR A 41 9.92 11.48 38.34
N LEU A 42 9.94 12.76 37.94
CA LEU A 42 11.18 13.56 37.95
C LEU A 42 11.71 13.82 39.36
N ARG A 43 10.81 14.09 40.32
CA ARG A 43 11.16 14.37 41.71
C ARG A 43 11.62 13.11 42.46
N HIS A 44 10.90 12.00 42.33
CA HIS A 44 11.11 10.81 43.17
C HIS A 44 12.00 9.74 42.53
N GLU A 45 11.86 9.49 41.22
CA GLU A 45 12.66 8.45 40.54
C GLU A 45 13.98 8.99 40.00
N ARG A 46 13.97 10.21 39.44
CA ARG A 46 15.16 10.84 38.84
C ARG A 46 15.87 11.83 39.75
N LYS A 47 15.26 12.18 40.89
CA LYS A 47 15.83 13.10 41.90
C LYS A 47 16.30 14.43 41.29
N LEU A 48 15.56 14.94 40.32
CA LEU A 48 15.88 16.22 39.68
C LEU A 48 15.68 17.37 40.68
N PRO A 49 16.56 18.39 40.72
CA PRO A 49 16.41 19.54 41.61
C PRO A 49 15.08 20.26 41.39
N GLU A 50 14.47 20.71 42.48
CA GLU A 50 13.13 21.33 42.46
C GLU A 50 13.09 22.63 41.63
N GLU A 51 14.22 23.33 41.51
CA GLU A 51 14.39 24.52 40.67
C GLU A 51 14.16 24.20 39.19
N ASN A 52 14.64 23.05 38.72
CA ASN A 52 14.49 22.60 37.33
C ASN A 52 13.06 22.17 37.02
N ILE A 53 12.36 21.59 38.00
CA ILE A 53 10.94 21.21 37.85
C ILE A 53 10.08 22.48 37.79
N ARG A 54 10.37 23.50 38.59
CA ARG A 54 9.70 24.81 38.51
C ARG A 54 9.95 25.55 37.20
N LEU A 55 11.14 25.41 36.62
CA LEU A 55 11.45 25.96 35.29
C LEU A 55 10.59 25.31 34.21
N LEU A 56 10.44 23.97 34.23
CA LEU A 56 9.54 23.26 33.32
C LEU A 56 8.08 23.74 33.45
N GLU A 57 7.61 24.02 34.67
CA GLU A 57 6.27 24.55 34.93
C GLU A 57 6.11 25.99 34.43
N THR A 58 7.09 26.85 34.70
CA THR A 58 7.08 28.26 34.30
C THR A 58 7.03 28.39 32.78
N ASP A 59 7.78 27.54 32.09
CA ASP A 59 7.86 27.52 30.63
C ASP A 59 6.77 26.65 29.98
N LYS A 60 5.81 26.16 30.77
CA LYS A 60 4.65 25.35 30.34
C LYS A 60 5.02 24.12 29.49
N ILE A 61 6.11 23.45 29.88
CA ILE A 61 6.57 22.23 29.21
C ILE A 61 5.86 21.02 29.83
N ASP A 62 4.87 20.50 29.11
CA ASP A 62 4.08 19.34 29.52
C ASP A 62 4.56 18.02 28.87
N MET A 63 3.95 16.90 29.27
CA MET A 63 4.28 15.55 28.78
C MET A 63 4.10 15.37 27.26
N SER A 64 3.30 16.19 26.60
CA SER A 64 3.08 16.15 25.16
C SER A 64 4.15 16.92 24.39
N ILE A 65 4.74 17.95 25.01
CA ILE A 65 5.78 18.80 24.42
C ILE A 65 7.16 18.14 24.55
N VAL A 66 7.45 17.46 25.66
CA VAL A 66 8.76 16.83 25.93
C VAL A 66 9.28 15.94 24.79
N PRO A 67 8.48 15.07 24.14
CA PRO A 67 8.95 14.25 23.02
C PRO A 67 9.30 15.05 21.75
N LEU A 68 8.76 16.27 21.60
CA LEU A 68 8.95 17.13 20.44
C LEU A 68 10.17 18.04 20.56
N MET A 69 10.75 18.17 21.75
CA MET A 69 11.90 19.04 22.01
C MET A 69 13.23 18.41 21.56
N GLY A 70 14.12 19.26 21.03
CA GLY A 70 15.49 18.89 20.68
C GLY A 70 16.37 18.62 21.91
N GLU A 71 17.51 17.96 21.73
CA GLU A 71 18.40 17.62 22.84
C GLU A 71 18.99 18.85 23.55
N ASP A 72 19.36 19.87 22.78
CA ASP A 72 19.93 21.13 23.30
C ASP A 72 18.90 21.96 24.07
N GLU A 73 17.63 21.84 23.72
CA GLU A 73 16.52 22.53 24.40
C GLU A 73 16.22 21.85 25.74
N LEU A 74 16.18 20.52 25.77
CA LEU A 74 15.95 19.75 26.98
C LEU A 74 17.11 19.80 27.97
N LYS A 75 18.34 20.01 27.50
CA LYS A 75 19.54 20.15 28.34
C LYS A 75 19.43 21.33 29.32
N LYS A 76 18.64 22.35 28.99
CA LYS A 76 18.39 23.53 29.86
C LYS A 76 17.60 23.17 31.12
N TYR A 77 16.77 22.14 31.04
CA TYR A 77 15.90 21.70 32.14
C TYR A 77 16.41 20.42 32.81
N VAL A 78 17.00 19.50 32.03
CA VAL A 78 17.50 18.22 32.52
C VAL A 78 18.97 18.08 32.09
N PRO A 79 19.94 18.41 32.96
CA PRO A 79 21.36 18.49 32.60
C PRO A 79 21.99 17.17 32.17
N TYR A 80 21.55 16.04 32.76
CA TYR A 80 22.09 14.71 32.48
C TYR A 80 21.41 14.06 31.27
N TYR A 81 22.21 13.52 30.36
CA TYR A 81 21.75 12.94 29.10
C TYR A 81 20.85 11.70 29.30
N GLY A 82 21.23 10.80 30.22
CA GLY A 82 20.43 9.62 30.54
C GLY A 82 19.04 9.96 31.07
N ASP A 83 18.93 11.01 31.88
CA ASP A 83 17.65 11.46 32.43
C ASP A 83 16.77 12.13 31.37
N ARG A 84 17.37 12.82 30.39
CA ARG A 84 16.61 13.33 29.22
C ARG A 84 15.99 12.20 28.41
N LEU A 85 16.75 11.14 28.15
CA LEU A 85 16.27 9.99 27.39
C LEU A 85 15.19 9.22 28.17
N ALA A 86 15.39 9.06 29.49
CA ALA A 86 14.41 8.47 30.37
C ALA A 86 13.12 9.29 30.47
N MET A 87 13.23 10.63 30.55
CA MET A 87 12.08 11.53 30.57
C MET A 87 11.30 11.47 29.26
N LYS A 88 11.97 11.51 28.10
CA LYS A 88 11.32 11.33 26.79
C LYS A 88 10.59 9.99 26.71
N ASN A 89 11.25 8.90 27.11
CA ASN A 89 10.64 7.57 27.11
C ASN A 89 9.45 7.48 28.08
N PHE A 90 9.55 8.07 29.27
CA PHE A 90 8.46 8.13 30.24
C PHE A 90 7.24 8.89 29.69
N CYS A 91 7.46 10.03 29.03
CA CYS A 91 6.39 10.79 28.38
C CYS A 91 5.75 10.02 27.20
N VAL A 92 6.56 9.34 26.38
CA VAL A 92 6.07 8.49 25.28
C VAL A 92 5.30 7.27 25.79
N GLN A 93 5.75 6.65 26.89
CA GLN A 93 5.08 5.50 27.50
C GLN A 93 3.82 5.90 28.26
N SER A 94 3.83 7.02 28.97
CA SER A 94 2.65 7.52 29.69
C SER A 94 1.57 8.07 28.74
N ASN A 95 1.96 8.62 27.58
CA ASN A 95 1.02 8.98 26.50
C ASN A 95 0.42 7.75 25.77
N LYS A 96 0.91 6.52 26.02
CA LYS A 96 0.20 5.30 25.57
C LYS A 96 -1.04 5.00 26.43
N GLY A 97 -1.23 5.69 27.55
CA GLY A 97 -2.39 5.61 28.43
C GLY A 97 -3.64 6.36 27.98
N LYS A 98 -4.04 6.25 26.70
CA LYS A 98 -5.43 6.48 26.22
C LYS A 98 -5.67 6.08 24.76
N ARG A 99 -5.02 5.01 24.29
CA ARG A 99 -5.51 4.22 23.15
C ARG A 99 -5.54 2.76 23.55
N GLU A 100 -6.63 2.35 24.19
CA GLU A 100 -6.97 0.93 24.28
C GLU A 100 -6.93 0.35 22.86
N SER A 101 -6.00 -0.58 22.63
CA SER A 101 -5.88 -1.28 21.38
C SER A 101 -7.20 -1.98 21.06
N LEU A 102 -7.70 -1.79 19.84
CA LEU A 102 -8.87 -2.47 19.32
C LEU A 102 -8.75 -4.00 19.53
N LEU A 103 -7.52 -4.54 19.47
CA LEU A 103 -7.20 -5.94 19.70
C LEU A 103 -7.41 -6.40 21.16
N GLU A 104 -7.25 -5.50 22.13
CA GLU A 104 -7.48 -5.82 23.54
C GLU A 104 -8.97 -5.73 23.91
N LYS A 105 -9.70 -4.80 23.26
CA LYS A 105 -11.18 -4.81 23.26
C LYS A 105 -11.75 -6.06 22.61
N ILE A 106 -11.12 -6.55 21.54
CA ILE A 106 -11.51 -7.81 20.86
C ILE A 106 -11.16 -9.01 21.75
N ARG A 107 -9.97 -9.06 22.37
CA ARG A 107 -9.59 -10.14 23.29
C ARG A 107 -10.48 -10.23 24.53
N LYS A 108 -10.81 -9.09 25.16
CA LYS A 108 -11.78 -9.07 26.29
C LYS A 108 -13.19 -9.46 25.86
N LYS A 109 -13.59 -9.16 24.62
CA LYS A 109 -14.91 -9.52 24.07
C LYS A 109 -15.00 -10.98 23.61
N TYR A 110 -13.88 -11.61 23.27
CA TYR A 110 -13.78 -13.04 22.94
C TYR A 110 -13.64 -13.91 24.20
N ALA A 111 -12.90 -13.46 25.22
CA ALA A 111 -12.75 -14.18 26.48
C ALA A 111 -14.06 -14.28 27.28
N SER A 112 -14.97 -13.31 27.17
CA SER A 112 -16.29 -13.34 27.83
C SER A 112 -17.38 -14.06 27.03
N LYS A 113 -17.07 -14.59 25.84
CA LYS A 113 -18.03 -15.29 24.96
C LYS A 113 -17.84 -16.80 24.88
N HIS A 114 -16.80 -17.34 25.51
CA HIS A 114 -16.49 -18.77 25.47
C HIS A 114 -17.19 -19.61 26.56
N ASP A 115 -17.88 -18.98 27.53
CA ASP A 115 -18.56 -19.69 28.64
C ASP A 115 -20.10 -19.73 28.55
N LEU A 116 -20.71 -19.25 27.45
CA LEU A 116 -22.18 -19.23 27.32
C LEU A 116 -22.71 -19.69 25.94
N MET A 117 -21.94 -20.48 25.20
CA MET A 117 -22.39 -21.10 23.94
C MET A 117 -22.43 -22.62 24.01
N GLU A 118 -23.15 -23.12 25.01
CA GLU A 118 -23.73 -24.46 24.95
C GLU A 118 -25.19 -24.37 25.44
N ASN A 119 -26.02 -23.59 24.73
CA ASN A 119 -27.45 -23.88 24.58
C ASN A 119 -28.19 -22.80 23.76
N ARG A 120 -29.06 -23.32 22.87
CA ARG A 120 -30.17 -22.64 22.17
C ARG A 120 -29.85 -21.92 20.85
N LYS A 121 -29.96 -22.74 19.79
CA LYS A 121 -30.71 -22.40 18.57
C LYS A 121 -32.06 -21.78 18.95
N LYS A 122 -32.31 -20.52 18.52
CA LYS A 122 -33.53 -20.01 17.85
C LYS A 122 -33.60 -18.48 17.97
N GLU A 123 -34.08 -17.89 16.87
CA GLU A 123 -34.68 -16.56 16.71
C GLU A 123 -33.78 -15.34 16.41
N LYS A 124 -34.13 -14.75 15.26
CA LYS A 124 -33.66 -13.49 14.69
C LYS A 124 -34.11 -12.31 15.54
N SER A 125 -33.23 -11.33 15.78
CA SER A 125 -33.58 -9.91 15.70
C SER A 125 -32.32 -9.02 15.63
N LYS A 126 -32.22 -8.23 14.55
CA LYS A 126 -31.22 -7.16 14.39
C LYS A 126 -31.53 -6.05 15.40
N VAL A 127 -30.61 -5.74 16.31
CA VAL A 127 -30.69 -4.52 17.14
C VAL A 127 -30.19 -3.33 16.31
N SER A 128 -31.09 -2.41 15.97
CA SER A 128 -30.80 -1.18 15.22
C SER A 128 -30.05 -0.16 16.10
N LYS A 129 -28.97 0.45 15.58
CA LYS A 129 -28.34 1.63 16.19
C LYS A 129 -29.31 2.82 16.02
N LYS A 130 -29.83 3.40 17.11
CA LYS A 130 -30.88 4.44 17.07
C LYS A 130 -30.45 5.78 16.45
N ASP A 131 -29.15 6.09 16.40
CA ASP A 131 -28.64 7.34 15.86
C ASP A 131 -27.58 7.11 14.77
N ARG A 132 -27.53 8.00 13.78
CA ARG A 132 -26.48 8.06 12.74
C ARG A 132 -25.93 9.47 12.53
N ILE A 133 -24.75 9.55 11.92
CA ILE A 133 -24.10 10.81 11.57
C ILE A 133 -24.42 11.13 10.10
N ILE A 134 -24.93 12.33 9.84
CA ILE A 134 -25.20 12.87 8.51
C ILE A 134 -24.40 14.16 8.28
N ASP A 135 -24.18 14.53 7.02
CA ASP A 135 -23.52 15.78 6.64
C ASP A 135 -24.54 16.80 6.10
N LEU A 136 -24.46 18.05 6.57
CA LEU A 136 -25.28 19.18 6.11
C LEU A 136 -24.41 20.26 5.50
N GLY A 137 -24.75 20.73 4.30
CA GLY A 137 -24.16 21.92 3.67
C GLY A 137 -25.21 22.99 3.38
N TRP A 138 -24.76 24.18 2.94
CA TRP A 138 -25.65 25.28 2.55
C TRP A 138 -25.41 25.71 1.10
N GLN A 139 -26.50 25.86 0.34
CA GLN A 139 -26.53 26.41 -1.01
C GLN A 139 -27.48 27.61 -1.10
N HIS A 140 -27.08 28.63 -1.85
CA HIS A 140 -27.84 29.85 -2.04
C HIS A 140 -28.00 30.15 -3.53
N LYS A 141 -29.22 30.50 -3.95
CA LYS A 141 -29.52 30.87 -5.33
C LYS A 141 -29.16 32.33 -5.57
N ASN A 142 -28.23 32.59 -6.47
CA ASN A 142 -27.83 33.96 -6.79
C ASN A 142 -28.82 34.60 -7.77
N LYS A 143 -29.15 35.89 -7.57
CA LYS A 143 -30.09 36.64 -8.41
C LYS A 143 -29.64 36.76 -9.86
N ASP A 144 -28.32 36.86 -10.08
CA ASP A 144 -27.76 37.15 -11.40
C ASP A 144 -27.61 35.90 -12.29
N SER A 145 -27.53 34.70 -11.69
CA SER A 145 -27.14 33.48 -12.42
C SER A 145 -28.18 32.36 -12.40
N GLN A 146 -29.32 32.53 -11.71
CA GLN A 146 -30.39 31.53 -11.53
C GLN A 146 -29.93 30.13 -11.07
N CYS A 147 -28.66 29.98 -10.67
CA CYS A 147 -28.05 28.73 -10.27
C CYS A 147 -27.74 28.72 -8.77
N TYR A 148 -27.91 27.56 -8.13
CA TYR A 148 -27.56 27.34 -6.74
C TYR A 148 -26.04 27.21 -6.59
N ARG A 149 -25.43 28.07 -5.78
CA ARG A 149 -24.01 27.98 -5.44
C ARG A 149 -23.83 27.64 -3.97
N GLN A 150 -22.91 26.73 -3.68
CA GLN A 150 -22.56 26.36 -2.30
C GLN A 150 -21.93 27.56 -1.58
N VAL A 151 -22.46 27.89 -0.41
CA VAL A 151 -21.89 28.93 0.46
C VAL A 151 -20.64 28.35 1.13
N ARG A 152 -19.50 29.03 1.02
CA ARG A 152 -18.20 28.51 1.51
C ARG A 152 -18.06 28.70 3.03
N THR A 153 -17.15 27.96 3.65
CA THR A 153 -16.89 28.00 5.10
C THR A 153 -16.61 29.40 5.64
N LYS A 154 -15.86 30.22 4.87
CA LYS A 154 -15.57 31.61 5.23
C LYS A 154 -16.84 32.47 5.37
N GLN A 155 -17.91 32.08 4.67
CA GLN A 155 -19.21 32.76 4.67
C GLN A 155 -20.28 32.05 5.52
N GLY A 156 -19.84 31.22 6.48
CA GLY A 156 -20.74 30.45 7.35
C GLY A 156 -21.34 29.16 6.75
N GLY A 157 -21.18 28.88 5.44
CA GLY A 157 -21.87 27.76 4.76
C GLY A 157 -21.13 26.43 4.62
N GLY A 158 -19.98 26.29 5.28
CA GLY A 158 -19.20 25.06 5.22
C GLY A 158 -19.96 23.83 5.72
N THR A 159 -19.64 22.64 5.22
CA THR A 159 -20.31 21.40 5.62
C THR A 159 -20.13 21.11 7.12
N ARG A 160 -21.19 20.67 7.79
CA ARG A 160 -21.21 20.28 9.21
C ARG A 160 -21.75 18.86 9.36
N SER A 161 -21.10 18.06 10.19
CA SER A 161 -21.52 16.68 10.47
C SER A 161 -22.32 16.64 11.77
N ILE A 162 -23.57 16.17 11.71
CA ILE A 162 -24.46 16.14 12.86
C ILE A 162 -24.97 14.74 13.15
N LYS A 163 -25.23 14.46 14.43
CA LYS A 163 -25.86 13.21 14.86
C LYS A 163 -27.38 13.37 14.85
N ILE A 164 -28.08 12.47 14.18
CA ILE A 164 -29.53 12.49 14.05
C ILE A 164 -30.13 11.12 14.34
N ASN A 165 -31.33 11.12 14.90
CA ASN A 165 -32.06 9.88 15.17
C ASN A 165 -32.62 9.32 13.86
N LEU A 166 -32.63 8.00 13.70
CA LEU A 166 -33.13 7.34 12.50
C LEU A 166 -34.63 7.57 12.24
N SER A 167 -35.43 7.87 13.26
CA SER A 167 -36.85 8.21 13.11
C SER A 167 -37.09 9.69 12.77
N SER A 168 -36.04 10.48 12.54
CA SER A 168 -36.18 11.91 12.20
C SER A 168 -36.66 12.05 10.76
N THR A 169 -37.49 13.06 10.52
CA THR A 169 -38.08 13.36 9.21
C THR A 169 -37.31 14.45 8.48
N LYS A 170 -37.65 14.71 7.21
CA LYS A 170 -37.14 15.84 6.43
C LYS A 170 -37.27 17.18 7.18
N ASN A 171 -38.38 17.42 7.88
CA ASN A 171 -38.63 18.68 8.59
C ASN A 171 -37.72 18.84 9.82
N ASP A 172 -37.37 17.74 10.48
CA ASP A 172 -36.44 17.75 11.60
C ASP A 172 -35.01 18.08 11.14
N ILE A 173 -34.59 17.52 10.00
CA ILE A 173 -33.30 17.83 9.37
C ILE A 173 -33.26 19.28 8.91
N LEU A 174 -34.34 19.77 8.30
CA LEU A 174 -34.44 21.16 7.83
C LEU A 174 -34.38 22.15 9.00
N SER A 175 -35.03 21.84 10.12
CA SER A 175 -34.99 22.68 11.33
C SER A 175 -33.58 22.73 11.91
N ARG A 176 -32.92 21.57 12.05
CA ARG A 176 -31.51 21.48 12.45
C ARG A 176 -30.59 22.27 11.53
N ALA A 177 -30.82 22.24 10.21
CA ALA A 177 -30.02 22.98 9.25
C ALA A 177 -30.19 24.50 9.39
N LYS A 178 -31.41 24.97 9.66
CA LYS A 178 -31.68 26.40 9.92
C LYS A 178 -30.97 26.88 11.17
N ASP A 179 -31.00 26.12 12.27
CA ASP A 179 -30.30 26.47 13.51
C ASP A 179 -28.78 26.57 13.31
N ILE A 180 -28.22 25.73 12.42
CA ILE A 180 -26.78 25.68 12.14
C ILE A 180 -26.33 26.83 11.24
N PHE A 181 -27.09 27.16 10.20
CA PHE A 181 -26.68 28.14 9.18
C PHE A 181 -27.27 29.54 9.39
N PHE A 182 -28.31 29.67 10.23
CA PHE A 182 -28.95 30.91 10.64
C PHE A 182 -29.11 30.94 12.18
N PRO A 183 -28.00 30.99 12.95
CA PRO A 183 -28.09 31.15 14.40
C PRO A 183 -28.85 32.45 14.71
N ASP A 184 -29.81 32.38 15.64
CA ASP A 184 -30.72 33.49 15.98
C ASP A 184 -31.54 34.03 14.79
N GLY A 185 -31.69 33.24 13.72
CA GLY A 185 -32.47 33.60 12.52
C GLY A 185 -31.73 34.49 11.52
N ILE A 186 -30.43 34.76 11.71
CA ILE A 186 -29.64 35.66 10.87
C ILE A 186 -28.41 34.93 10.31
N SER A 187 -28.15 35.08 9.01
CA SER A 187 -26.89 34.66 8.38
C SER A 187 -26.22 35.84 7.67
N GLU A 188 -25.03 35.64 7.13
CA GLU A 188 -24.32 36.63 6.30
C GLU A 188 -25.13 37.06 5.06
N LYS A 189 -26.10 36.25 4.61
CA LYS A 189 -27.00 36.62 3.51
C LYS A 189 -28.24 37.40 3.97
N GLY A 190 -28.55 37.40 5.27
CA GLY A 190 -29.65 38.16 5.85
C GLY A 190 -30.56 37.32 6.77
N HIS A 191 -31.68 37.92 7.17
CA HIS A 191 -32.65 37.28 8.06
C HIS A 191 -33.43 36.15 7.35
N ILE A 192 -33.59 35.01 8.01
CA ILE A 192 -34.20 33.80 7.44
C ILE A 192 -35.60 34.02 6.86
N SER A 193 -36.39 34.93 7.44
CA SER A 193 -37.74 35.29 6.94
C SER A 193 -37.79 35.78 5.50
N LYS A 194 -36.66 36.33 4.99
CA LYS A 194 -36.52 36.82 3.61
C LYS A 194 -36.34 35.68 2.60
N PHE A 195 -36.08 34.46 3.06
CA PHE A 195 -35.78 33.32 2.20
C PHE A 195 -36.86 32.25 2.25
N ARG A 196 -37.11 31.60 1.11
CA ARG A 196 -37.69 30.26 1.01
C ARG A 196 -36.57 29.25 1.22
N CYS A 197 -36.78 28.27 2.09
CA CYS A 197 -35.79 27.26 2.43
C CYS A 197 -36.29 25.86 2.10
N GLU A 198 -35.48 25.07 1.40
CA GLU A 198 -35.78 23.66 1.09
C GLU A 198 -34.57 22.77 1.42
N LEU A 199 -34.79 21.44 1.47
CA LEU A 199 -33.76 20.45 1.77
C LEU A 199 -33.54 19.54 0.54
N TRP A 200 -32.31 19.52 0.04
CA TRP A 200 -31.91 18.82 -1.17
C TRP A 200 -30.90 17.71 -0.85
N ASP A 201 -30.91 16.62 -1.61
CA ASP A 201 -29.91 15.56 -1.50
C ASP A 201 -28.58 15.94 -2.20
N PHE A 202 -27.59 15.05 -2.15
CA PHE A 202 -26.28 15.31 -2.77
C PHE A 202 -26.28 15.33 -4.31
N LYS A 203 -27.35 14.85 -4.94
CA LYS A 203 -27.58 14.87 -6.39
C LYS A 203 -28.49 16.03 -6.81
N CYS A 204 -28.84 16.92 -5.87
CA CYS A 204 -29.74 18.06 -6.07
C CYS A 204 -31.21 17.68 -6.35
N ASN A 205 -31.68 16.55 -5.81
CA ASN A 205 -33.10 16.18 -5.85
C ASN A 205 -33.83 16.70 -4.61
N LEU A 206 -35.10 17.05 -4.80
CA LEU A 206 -36.00 17.41 -3.71
C LEU A 206 -36.37 16.13 -2.92
N ILE A 207 -36.18 16.15 -1.61
CA ILE A 207 -36.49 15.01 -0.74
C ILE A 207 -38.00 14.96 -0.49
N ASP A 208 -38.61 13.78 -0.58
CA ASP A 208 -40.04 13.58 -0.31
C ASP A 208 -40.37 13.85 1.18
N TYR A 209 -41.59 14.32 1.47
CA TYR A 209 -42.00 14.76 2.82
C TYR A 209 -42.28 13.60 3.79
N ASP A 210 -42.49 12.38 3.28
CA ASP A 210 -43.09 11.29 4.04
C ASP A 210 -42.12 10.17 4.47
N ILE A 211 -40.80 10.32 4.20
CA ILE A 211 -39.80 9.30 4.56
C ILE A 211 -38.95 9.72 5.78
N ASP A 212 -38.63 8.76 6.64
CA ASP A 212 -37.72 8.97 7.78
C ASP A 212 -36.25 8.71 7.39
N VAL A 213 -35.30 9.13 8.23
CA VAL A 213 -33.87 8.94 7.97
C VAL A 213 -33.50 7.46 7.81
N SER A 214 -34.18 6.54 8.50
CA SER A 214 -33.96 5.09 8.36
C SER A 214 -34.28 4.61 6.95
N GLU A 215 -35.41 5.04 6.42
CA GLU A 215 -35.85 4.74 5.06
C GLU A 215 -34.95 5.43 4.02
N MET A 216 -34.51 6.67 4.27
CA MET A 216 -33.52 7.36 3.42
C MET A 216 -32.20 6.58 3.31
N TYR A 217 -31.71 5.99 4.41
CA TYR A 217 -30.52 5.12 4.38
C TYR A 217 -30.77 3.83 3.59
N THR A 218 -31.98 3.26 3.71
CA THR A 218 -32.36 2.02 3.03
C THR A 218 -32.49 2.22 1.52
N LEU A 219 -33.14 3.32 1.09
CA LEU A 219 -33.33 3.65 -0.31
C LEU A 219 -32.06 4.14 -1.00
N SER A 220 -31.22 4.89 -0.30
CA SER A 220 -29.99 5.44 -0.89
C SER A 220 -28.83 4.43 -0.92
N GLY A 221 -28.84 3.41 -0.05
CA GLY A 221 -27.73 2.47 0.11
C GLY A 221 -26.42 3.11 0.61
N LEU A 222 -26.45 4.39 1.00
CA LEU A 222 -25.25 5.13 1.37
C LEU A 222 -24.85 4.89 2.83
N ASN A 223 -23.55 4.76 3.09
CA ASN A 223 -23.04 4.64 4.47
C ASN A 223 -23.16 5.95 5.27
N ARG A 224 -23.28 7.09 4.58
CA ARG A 224 -23.42 8.42 5.17
C ARG A 224 -24.23 9.34 4.25
N LEU A 225 -25.37 9.81 4.73
CA LEU A 225 -26.23 10.73 3.99
C LEU A 225 -25.65 12.16 4.04
N ARG A 226 -25.76 12.87 2.91
CA ARG A 226 -25.39 14.28 2.80
C ARG A 226 -26.56 15.07 2.22
N PHE A 227 -26.92 16.16 2.88
CA PHE A 227 -27.99 17.06 2.49
C PHE A 227 -27.51 18.50 2.39
N TYR A 228 -28.24 19.30 1.63
CA TYR A 228 -28.01 20.73 1.48
C TYR A 228 -29.26 21.51 1.85
N LEU A 229 -29.12 22.49 2.74
CA LEU A 229 -30.10 23.56 2.91
C LEU A 229 -30.00 24.47 1.68
N SER A 230 -31.08 24.61 0.92
CA SER A 230 -31.16 25.57 -0.18
C SER A 230 -31.93 26.81 0.25
N THR A 231 -31.49 27.99 -0.21
CA THR A 231 -32.12 29.28 0.11
C THR A 231 -32.32 30.13 -1.14
N GLU A 232 -33.52 30.67 -1.29
CA GLU A 232 -33.93 31.54 -2.39
C GLU A 232 -34.71 32.74 -1.81
N GLU A 233 -34.47 33.96 -2.29
CA GLU A 233 -35.19 35.14 -1.78
C GLU A 233 -36.68 35.11 -2.15
N LYS A 234 -37.55 35.56 -1.24
CA LYS A 234 -38.97 35.75 -1.51
C LYS A 234 -39.17 37.08 -2.25
N ASP A 235 -39.84 37.05 -3.39
CA ASP A 235 -40.30 38.26 -4.06
C ASP A 235 -41.34 38.98 -3.17
N LEU A 236 -41.07 40.24 -2.82
CA LEU A 236 -42.09 41.09 -2.19
C LEU A 236 -43.17 41.44 -3.23
N PRO A 237 -44.46 41.27 -2.93
CA PRO A 237 -45.51 41.75 -3.82
C PRO A 237 -45.44 43.28 -3.89
N ARG A 238 -45.19 43.81 -5.10
CA ARG A 238 -45.33 45.24 -5.40
C ARG A 238 -46.77 45.64 -5.10
N THR A 239 -46.94 46.50 -4.10
CA THR A 239 -48.20 47.17 -3.82
C THR A 239 -48.55 48.00 -5.06
N VAL A 240 -49.70 47.70 -5.65
CA VAL A 240 -50.29 48.46 -6.75
C VAL A 240 -50.83 49.77 -6.19
N THR A 241 -50.28 50.87 -6.66
CA THR A 241 -50.88 52.21 -6.71
C THR A 241 -50.45 52.77 -8.06
N SER A 242 -51.24 52.57 -9.11
CA SER A 242 -52.27 53.49 -9.63
C SER A 242 -51.70 54.85 -10.05
N GLU A 243 -51.74 55.10 -11.38
CA GLU A 243 -51.74 56.42 -12.06
C GLU A 243 -50.43 57.22 -11.94
N GLU A 244 -49.86 57.93 -12.93
CA GLU A 244 -50.29 58.46 -14.22
C GLU A 244 -49.02 58.97 -14.97
N SER A 245 -49.04 58.92 -16.31
CA SER A 245 -48.52 59.96 -17.24
C SER A 245 -46.99 60.26 -17.43
N SER A 246 -46.59 60.15 -18.72
CA SER A 246 -45.82 61.06 -19.60
C SER A 246 -44.40 61.61 -19.28
N SER A 247 -43.65 61.75 -20.40
CA SER A 247 -42.57 62.70 -20.74
C SER A 247 -41.16 62.37 -20.21
N GLU A 248 -40.22 62.01 -21.08
CA GLU A 248 -39.31 62.85 -21.90
C GLU A 248 -38.01 63.21 -21.17
N HIS A 249 -36.92 62.63 -21.70
CA HIS A 249 -35.70 63.30 -22.16
C HIS A 249 -34.78 64.13 -21.22
N VAL A 250 -33.48 63.91 -21.50
CA VAL A 250 -32.35 64.86 -21.46
C VAL A 250 -31.35 64.71 -20.31
N ASP A 251 -30.23 64.11 -20.71
CA ASP A 251 -28.82 64.50 -20.57
C ASP A 251 -28.17 64.90 -19.24
N SER A 252 -26.89 64.57 -19.31
CA SER A 252 -25.72 65.30 -18.82
C SER A 252 -25.25 64.84 -17.45
N GLN A 253 -24.23 63.97 -17.47
CA GLN A 253 -22.81 64.36 -17.46
C GLN A 253 -22.42 64.80 -16.04
N VAL A 254 -21.28 64.45 -15.47
CA VAL A 254 -20.08 63.71 -15.88
C VAL A 254 -19.37 63.51 -14.54
N GLU A 255 -18.97 62.29 -14.23
CA GLU A 255 -17.54 61.93 -14.20
C GLU A 255 -16.82 62.59 -13.02
N THR A 256 -16.28 61.83 -12.08
CA THR A 256 -15.00 61.12 -12.28
C THR A 256 -14.91 60.15 -11.10
N LEU A 257 -14.96 58.83 -11.33
CA LEU A 257 -13.81 57.95 -11.58
C LEU A 257 -12.78 58.06 -10.43
N LEU A 258 -12.36 56.99 -9.77
CA LEU A 258 -11.90 55.72 -10.32
C LEU A 258 -12.34 54.58 -9.37
N THR A 259 -13.12 53.55 -9.74
CA THR A 259 -12.94 52.47 -10.75
C THR A 259 -11.65 51.67 -10.55
N ARG A 260 -11.58 50.34 -10.69
CA ARG A 260 -12.51 49.29 -11.16
C ARG A 260 -11.76 47.96 -10.92
N ASN A 261 -12.39 46.94 -10.35
CA ASN A 261 -13.22 45.90 -10.97
C ASN A 261 -12.43 44.70 -11.52
N ASP A 262 -12.64 43.58 -10.83
CA ASP A 262 -12.93 42.29 -11.43
C ASP A 262 -14.22 42.36 -12.27
N ASN A 263 -14.24 41.66 -13.41
CA ASN A 263 -15.36 40.79 -13.79
C ASN A 263 -15.04 40.00 -15.06
N GLU A 264 -15.16 38.69 -14.91
CA GLU A 264 -15.54 37.75 -15.98
C GLU A 264 -16.93 38.09 -16.51
N GLN A 265 -17.17 37.83 -17.81
CA GLN A 265 -18.26 36.92 -18.22
C GLN A 265 -18.23 36.57 -19.71
N ASP A 266 -18.65 35.33 -19.94
CA ASP A 266 -18.95 34.60 -21.18
C ASP A 266 -19.72 35.38 -22.26
N LEU A 267 -19.58 34.95 -23.53
CA LEU A 267 -20.64 34.19 -24.22
C LEU A 267 -20.17 33.61 -25.57
N SER A 268 -20.80 32.49 -25.92
CA SER A 268 -20.70 31.67 -27.12
C SER A 268 -21.32 32.30 -28.38
N GLN A 269 -20.86 31.89 -29.57
CA GLN A 269 -21.70 31.35 -30.66
C GLN A 269 -20.89 30.92 -31.90
N ASN A 270 -21.44 29.92 -32.61
CA ASN A 270 -20.96 29.21 -33.79
C ASN A 270 -20.93 30.05 -35.08
N ILE A 271 -20.14 29.62 -36.09
CA ILE A 271 -20.55 29.23 -37.48
C ILE A 271 -19.34 29.25 -38.46
N THR A 272 -18.98 28.06 -38.93
CA THR A 272 -18.81 27.59 -40.34
C THR A 272 -17.89 28.28 -41.38
N THR A 273 -17.05 27.41 -41.98
CA THR A 273 -16.56 27.28 -43.37
C THR A 273 -15.29 27.97 -43.93
N GLN A 274 -14.45 27.08 -44.47
CA GLN A 274 -13.70 27.11 -45.75
C GLN A 274 -12.24 27.58 -45.80
N SER A 275 -11.35 26.56 -45.84
CA SER A 275 -10.45 26.23 -46.96
C SER A 275 -9.39 27.25 -47.42
N ALA A 276 -8.12 26.89 -47.21
CA ALA A 276 -7.09 27.04 -48.24
C ALA A 276 -6.06 25.89 -48.17
N TYR A 277 -5.79 25.35 -49.35
CA TYR A 277 -4.97 24.20 -49.72
C TYR A 277 -3.47 24.37 -49.44
N PHE A 278 -2.79 23.28 -49.03
CA PHE A 278 -1.64 22.76 -49.78
C PHE A 278 -1.45 21.26 -49.51
N SER A 279 -1.29 20.49 -50.59
CA SER A 279 -1.19 19.04 -50.63
C SER A 279 0.25 18.57 -50.54
N GLU A 280 0.49 17.44 -49.89
CA GLU A 280 1.46 16.45 -50.39
C GLU A 280 0.93 15.04 -50.08
N GLN A 281 0.83 14.24 -51.14
CA GLN A 281 0.24 12.90 -51.17
C GLN A 281 1.28 11.87 -50.75
N VAL A 282 0.94 10.92 -49.86
CA VAL A 282 1.43 9.53 -49.91
C VAL A 282 0.33 8.58 -49.41
N ASP A 283 0.22 7.45 -50.11
CA ASP A 283 -0.86 6.46 -50.19
C ASP A 283 -1.45 5.86 -48.91
N VAL A 284 -2.77 5.67 -48.97
CA VAL A 284 -3.60 4.92 -48.02
C VAL A 284 -3.69 3.45 -48.45
N ARG A 285 -3.43 2.53 -47.51
CA ARG A 285 -4.15 1.25 -47.47
C ARG A 285 -4.75 1.05 -46.08
N SER A 286 -6.07 1.19 -46.03
CA SER A 286 -6.93 0.85 -44.89
C SER A 286 -6.89 -0.65 -44.60
N THR A 287 -6.77 -1.00 -43.32
CA THR A 287 -7.45 -2.16 -42.76
C THR A 287 -8.12 -1.78 -41.45
N THR A 288 -9.43 -1.97 -41.44
CA THR A 288 -10.37 -1.83 -40.33
C THR A 288 -10.04 -2.82 -39.20
N TYR A 289 -9.95 -2.32 -37.97
CA TYR A 289 -9.90 -3.14 -36.76
C TYR A 289 -11.30 -3.66 -36.42
N THR A 290 -11.43 -4.98 -36.28
CA THR A 290 -12.54 -5.64 -35.58
C THR A 290 -11.95 -6.41 -34.38
N PRO A 291 -12.59 -6.37 -33.19
CA PRO A 291 -12.10 -7.06 -32.01
C PRO A 291 -12.63 -8.50 -31.98
N ASP A 292 -11.74 -9.47 -32.14
CA ASP A 292 -12.06 -10.87 -31.84
C ASP A 292 -10.78 -11.60 -31.36
N VAL A 293 -10.57 -11.60 -30.04
CA VAL A 293 -9.39 -12.19 -29.38
C VAL A 293 -9.78 -13.32 -28.42
N LEU A 294 -11.07 -13.58 -28.23
CA LEU A 294 -11.52 -14.62 -27.30
C LEU A 294 -11.54 -16.03 -27.94
N ASP A 295 -11.68 -16.12 -29.26
CA ASP A 295 -11.84 -17.41 -29.97
C ASP A 295 -10.52 -18.16 -30.26
N GLN A 296 -9.35 -17.54 -30.09
CA GLN A 296 -8.07 -18.24 -30.31
C GLN A 296 -7.65 -19.18 -29.18
N TYR A 297 -8.27 -19.09 -28.00
CA TYR A 297 -7.87 -19.91 -26.84
C TYR A 297 -8.52 -21.32 -26.84
N LEU A 298 -9.54 -21.56 -27.66
CA LEU A 298 -10.32 -22.81 -27.64
C LEU A 298 -9.99 -23.79 -28.78
N LEU A 299 -9.15 -23.42 -29.75
CA LEU A 299 -8.98 -24.19 -31.00
C LEU A 299 -7.60 -24.88 -31.17
N PHE A 300 -6.96 -25.33 -30.10
CA PHE A 300 -5.77 -26.20 -30.22
C PHE A 300 -5.84 -27.40 -29.28
N LYS A 301 -6.88 -28.22 -29.48
CA LYS A 301 -6.78 -29.66 -29.27
C LYS A 301 -7.10 -30.37 -30.57
N HIS A 302 -6.14 -31.18 -31.03
CA HIS A 302 -6.12 -32.02 -32.23
C HIS A 302 -5.61 -31.36 -33.51
N THR A 303 -4.36 -31.69 -33.88
CA THR A 303 -4.07 -32.53 -35.06
C THR A 303 -2.59 -32.99 -35.07
N ASP A 304 -2.38 -34.27 -35.37
CA ASP A 304 -1.10 -34.92 -35.67
C ASP A 304 -0.60 -34.59 -37.09
N TYR A 305 0.72 -34.70 -37.28
CA TYR A 305 1.48 -35.28 -38.42
C TYR A 305 2.71 -34.50 -38.96
N ASP A 306 3.82 -35.26 -38.96
CA ASP A 306 4.94 -35.43 -39.91
C ASP A 306 6.08 -34.43 -40.18
N LEU A 307 7.30 -34.99 -40.03
CA LEU A 307 8.63 -34.55 -40.43
C LEU A 307 8.87 -34.66 -41.95
N PRO A 308 9.79 -33.84 -42.51
CA PRO A 308 10.52 -34.25 -43.71
C PRO A 308 12.06 -34.22 -43.59
N GLU A 309 12.67 -35.14 -44.34
CA GLU A 309 14.08 -35.50 -44.45
C GLU A 309 14.97 -34.51 -45.24
N SER A 310 16.29 -34.61 -45.01
CA SER A 310 17.41 -33.93 -45.70
C SER A 310 17.83 -34.57 -47.04
N PRO A 311 18.45 -33.81 -47.98
CA PRO A 311 19.43 -34.40 -48.92
C PRO A 311 20.64 -33.43 -49.28
N PRO A 312 21.63 -33.75 -50.17
CA PRO A 312 23.07 -33.87 -49.81
C PRO A 312 24.12 -33.16 -50.75
N GLY A 313 25.42 -33.18 -50.38
CA GLY A 313 26.58 -33.53 -51.26
C GLY A 313 27.35 -32.52 -52.18
N ASN A 314 28.59 -32.20 -51.79
CA ASN A 314 29.90 -31.99 -52.51
C ASN A 314 30.07 -31.50 -53.99
N ARG A 315 31.02 -30.55 -54.20
CA ARG A 315 32.26 -30.59 -55.07
C ARG A 315 32.94 -29.20 -55.24
N VAL A 316 34.17 -28.96 -54.72
CA VAL A 316 35.54 -28.97 -55.32
C VAL A 316 35.88 -27.88 -56.36
N LEU A 317 37.00 -27.15 -56.18
CA LEU A 317 37.90 -26.57 -57.21
C LEU A 317 39.25 -26.08 -56.56
N PRO A 318 40.36 -25.82 -57.29
CA PRO A 318 41.58 -26.64 -57.22
C PRO A 318 42.88 -25.91 -56.79
N GLU A 319 43.91 -26.73 -56.61
CA GLU A 319 45.26 -26.52 -56.11
C GLU A 319 46.24 -26.09 -57.22
N ASN A 320 47.14 -25.13 -56.94
CA ASN A 320 48.36 -24.88 -57.72
C ASN A 320 49.44 -24.13 -56.88
N MET A 321 50.59 -24.79 -56.73
CA MET A 321 51.98 -24.26 -56.60
C MET A 321 52.60 -23.96 -55.21
N LEU A 322 53.08 -25.05 -54.60
CA LEU A 322 54.37 -25.32 -53.92
C LEU A 322 55.47 -24.23 -53.72
N LEU A 323 56.16 -24.39 -52.55
CA LEU A 323 57.53 -23.98 -52.09
C LEU A 323 57.64 -22.57 -51.44
N GLU A 324 58.23 -22.33 -50.26
CA GLU A 324 59.28 -22.95 -49.41
C GLU A 324 59.17 -22.43 -47.93
N PRO A 325 59.91 -22.97 -46.94
CA PRO A 325 59.54 -22.96 -45.51
C PRO A 325 59.89 -21.66 -44.76
N GLN A 326 58.88 -21.03 -44.15
CA GLN A 326 59.09 -19.98 -43.15
C GLN A 326 58.72 -20.50 -41.75
N ILE A 327 59.68 -20.34 -40.86
CA ILE A 327 59.64 -20.60 -39.43
C ILE A 327 58.32 -20.09 -38.84
N LEU A 328 57.50 -21.00 -38.31
CA LEU A 328 56.29 -20.69 -37.55
C LEU A 328 56.65 -19.73 -36.42
N GLN A 329 56.28 -18.47 -36.56
CA GLN A 329 56.13 -17.57 -35.42
C GLN A 329 55.08 -18.19 -34.48
N PRO A 330 55.28 -18.14 -33.16
CA PRO A 330 54.24 -18.56 -32.22
C PRO A 330 52.94 -17.83 -32.54
N PRO A 331 51.77 -18.50 -32.48
CA PRO A 331 50.51 -17.84 -32.72
C PRO A 331 50.41 -16.64 -31.78
N LEU A 332 50.14 -15.48 -32.37
CA LEU A 332 49.75 -14.28 -31.64
C LEU A 332 48.66 -14.70 -30.65
N ILE A 333 48.99 -14.66 -29.36
CA ILE A 333 48.03 -14.76 -28.28
C ILE A 333 46.97 -13.70 -28.59
N MET A 334 45.80 -14.15 -29.03
CA MET A 334 44.60 -13.33 -29.08
C MET A 334 44.45 -12.75 -27.68
N ARG A 335 44.73 -11.45 -27.52
CA ARG A 335 44.42 -10.74 -26.28
C ARG A 335 42.92 -10.95 -26.06
N GLU A 336 42.54 -11.73 -25.06
CA GLU A 336 41.18 -11.68 -24.52
C GLU A 336 40.90 -10.21 -24.23
N GLN A 337 39.98 -9.61 -24.96
CA GLN A 337 39.55 -8.25 -24.69
C GLN A 337 38.88 -8.28 -23.31
N GLN A 338 39.60 -7.83 -22.28
CA GLN A 338 39.06 -7.72 -20.94
C GLN A 338 37.81 -6.84 -21.02
N LYS A 339 36.67 -7.38 -20.59
CA LYS A 339 35.42 -6.61 -20.53
C LYS A 339 35.64 -5.38 -19.66
N PRO A 340 35.12 -4.20 -20.06
CA PRO A 340 35.30 -2.98 -19.29
C PRO A 340 34.67 -3.13 -17.90
N THR A 341 35.37 -2.77 -16.85
CA THR A 341 34.82 -2.73 -15.49
C THR A 341 34.21 -1.36 -15.20
N LYS A 342 33.13 -1.32 -14.42
CA LYS A 342 32.48 -0.07 -13.97
C LYS A 342 32.17 -0.16 -12.49
N VAL A 343 32.81 0.70 -11.69
CA VAL A 343 32.53 0.78 -10.24
C VAL A 343 31.19 1.47 -10.03
N LEU A 344 30.30 0.84 -9.26
CA LEU A 344 29.01 1.38 -8.86
C LEU A 344 29.01 1.64 -7.36
N ILE A 345 28.92 2.91 -6.96
CA ILE A 345 28.85 3.30 -5.56
C ILE A 345 27.38 3.37 -5.17
N LEU A 346 26.98 2.57 -4.19
CA LEU A 346 25.59 2.43 -3.76
C LEU A 346 25.48 2.63 -2.24
N HIS A 347 24.49 3.38 -1.77
CA HIS A 347 24.24 3.64 -0.36
C HIS A 347 23.11 2.76 0.18
N ARG A 348 23.34 2.11 1.32
CA ARG A 348 22.31 1.35 2.05
C ARG A 348 21.08 2.22 2.28
N GLY A 349 19.91 1.70 1.95
CA GLY A 349 18.62 2.39 1.98
C GLY A 349 18.33 3.27 0.77
N ASN A 350 19.30 3.50 -0.13
CA ASN A 350 19.15 4.30 -1.36
C ASN A 350 19.52 3.55 -2.64
N VAL A 351 19.89 2.26 -2.52
CA VAL A 351 20.31 1.38 -3.62
C VAL A 351 19.34 1.45 -4.81
N PHE A 352 18.04 1.45 -4.53
CA PHE A 352 17.02 1.48 -5.57
C PHE A 352 17.13 2.69 -6.50
N VAL A 353 17.22 3.89 -5.92
CA VAL A 353 17.27 5.15 -6.68
C VAL A 353 18.56 5.21 -7.50
N GLU A 354 19.68 4.88 -6.87
CA GLU A 354 21.00 4.95 -7.49
C GLU A 354 21.17 3.94 -8.61
N MET A 355 20.80 2.67 -8.38
CA MET A 355 20.84 1.66 -9.44
C MET A 355 19.90 2.02 -10.59
N LYS A 356 18.68 2.51 -10.32
CA LYS A 356 17.77 2.94 -11.39
C LYS A 356 18.42 4.00 -12.27
N GLU A 357 18.97 5.07 -11.68
CA GLU A 357 19.60 6.14 -12.46
C GLU A 357 20.87 5.66 -13.19
N ILE A 358 21.72 4.85 -12.54
CA ILE A 358 22.92 4.27 -13.18
C ILE A 358 22.56 3.41 -14.39
N PHE A 359 21.50 2.60 -14.28
CA PHE A 359 21.12 1.64 -15.31
C PHE A 359 20.37 2.25 -16.49
N LYS A 360 19.95 3.52 -16.43
CA LYS A 360 19.47 4.24 -17.61
C LYS A 360 20.53 4.25 -18.72
N ASP A 361 21.79 4.52 -18.35
CA ASP A 361 22.90 4.72 -19.29
C ASP A 361 24.04 3.70 -19.15
N ILE A 362 23.83 2.59 -18.43
CA ILE A 362 24.88 1.58 -18.25
C ILE A 362 25.23 0.88 -19.58
N ASN A 363 26.53 0.67 -19.81
CA ASN A 363 26.99 -0.24 -20.85
C ASN A 363 26.72 -1.69 -20.40
N MET A 364 25.83 -2.38 -21.09
CA MET A 364 25.42 -3.75 -20.74
C MET A 364 26.57 -4.78 -20.81
N ASP A 365 27.64 -4.47 -21.55
CA ASP A 365 28.82 -5.35 -21.66
C ASP A 365 29.84 -5.14 -20.54
N CYS A 366 29.68 -4.11 -19.70
CA CYS A 366 30.61 -3.85 -18.60
C CYS A 366 30.41 -4.83 -17.43
N ILE A 367 31.44 -5.08 -16.64
CA ILE A 367 31.34 -5.82 -15.39
C ILE A 367 31.16 -4.80 -14.25
N PRO A 368 30.04 -4.82 -13.51
CA PRO A 368 29.82 -3.92 -12.40
C PRO A 368 30.65 -4.38 -11.20
N GLU A 369 31.36 -3.45 -10.57
CA GLU A 369 32.04 -3.66 -9.29
C GLU A 369 31.29 -2.86 -8.24
N ILE A 370 30.58 -3.53 -7.33
CA ILE A 370 29.72 -2.85 -6.37
C ILE A 370 30.50 -2.41 -5.14
N GLN A 371 30.38 -1.12 -4.82
CA GLN A 371 30.89 -0.53 -3.58
C GLN A 371 29.72 -0.04 -2.73
N MET A 372 29.42 -0.76 -1.66
CA MET A 372 28.36 -0.39 -0.72
C MET A 372 28.86 0.62 0.32
N ILE A 373 28.04 1.64 0.59
CA ILE A 373 28.24 2.64 1.63
C ILE A 373 27.20 2.43 2.73
N LEU A 374 27.68 2.22 3.96
CA LEU A 374 26.86 2.03 5.14
C LEU A 374 26.16 3.34 5.56
N PRO A 375 25.10 3.27 6.39
CA PRO A 375 24.38 4.47 6.85
C PRO A 375 25.25 5.47 7.62
N ASN A 376 26.38 5.04 8.18
CA ASN A 376 27.35 5.90 8.84
C ASN A 376 28.32 6.60 7.86
N GLY A 377 28.13 6.43 6.54
CA GLY A 377 28.95 7.01 5.49
C GLY A 377 30.26 6.25 5.21
N GLN A 378 30.54 5.17 5.92
CA GLN A 378 31.74 4.36 5.70
C GLN A 378 31.51 3.34 4.58
N LYS A 379 32.57 2.99 3.87
CA LYS A 379 32.56 1.90 2.91
C LYS A 379 32.42 0.58 3.64
N GLU A 380 31.52 -0.28 3.16
CA GLU A 380 31.41 -1.65 3.64
C GLU A 380 32.74 -2.37 3.34
N GLY A 381 33.24 -3.13 4.32
CA GLY A 381 34.48 -3.88 4.15
C GLY A 381 34.25 -5.06 3.20
N GLY A 382 35.05 -5.16 2.13
CA GLY A 382 34.96 -6.28 1.19
C GLY A 382 35.21 -5.87 -0.25
N TYR A 383 35.79 -6.77 -1.03
CA TYR A 383 35.83 -6.68 -2.49
C TYR A 383 34.64 -7.46 -3.05
N ASP A 384 33.93 -6.89 -4.01
CA ASP A 384 32.77 -7.53 -4.60
C ASP A 384 33.18 -8.69 -5.52
N LEU A 385 33.07 -9.91 -5.00
CA LEU A 385 33.14 -11.16 -5.77
C LEU A 385 31.74 -11.67 -6.17
N GLY A 386 30.75 -10.78 -6.19
CA GLY A 386 29.35 -11.03 -6.51
C GLY A 386 28.43 -11.14 -5.30
N GLY A 387 28.96 -11.35 -4.09
CA GLY A 387 28.15 -11.40 -2.85
C GLY A 387 27.50 -10.06 -2.53
N ILE A 388 28.29 -8.98 -2.63
CA ILE A 388 27.82 -7.60 -2.43
C ILE A 388 26.84 -7.23 -3.55
N TYR A 389 27.12 -7.63 -4.80
CA TYR A 389 26.19 -7.37 -5.89
C TYR A 389 24.83 -8.07 -5.72
N ARG A 390 24.81 -9.34 -5.32
CA ARG A 390 23.56 -10.05 -5.00
C ARG A 390 22.78 -9.35 -3.89
N ASP A 391 23.48 -8.85 -2.87
CA ASP A 391 22.84 -8.16 -1.75
C ASP A 391 22.25 -6.79 -2.15
N ALA A 392 22.95 -6.04 -3.00
CA ALA A 392 22.41 -4.83 -3.61
C ALA A 392 21.18 -5.15 -4.48
N LEU A 393 21.19 -6.24 -5.25
CA LEU A 393 20.04 -6.68 -6.04
C LEU A 393 18.85 -7.07 -5.14
N SER A 394 19.10 -7.80 -4.04
CA SER A 394 18.05 -8.10 -3.07
C SER A 394 17.43 -6.83 -2.49
N GLU A 395 18.23 -5.83 -2.11
CA GLU A 395 17.71 -4.55 -1.62
C GLU A 395 16.94 -3.77 -2.69
N PHE A 396 17.45 -3.76 -3.92
CA PHE A 396 16.82 -3.13 -5.07
C PHE A 396 15.43 -3.71 -5.34
N TRP A 397 15.34 -5.04 -5.47
CA TRP A 397 14.09 -5.70 -5.84
C TRP A 397 13.07 -5.67 -4.71
N GLU A 398 13.47 -5.75 -3.44
CA GLU A 398 12.53 -5.57 -2.32
C GLU A 398 11.89 -4.17 -2.32
N THR A 399 12.66 -3.14 -2.67
CA THR A 399 12.12 -1.78 -2.85
C THR A 399 11.19 -1.70 -4.06
N PHE A 400 11.58 -2.34 -5.18
CA PHE A 400 10.74 -2.41 -6.39
C PHE A 400 9.39 -3.09 -6.09
N TYR A 401 9.40 -4.25 -5.44
CA TYR A 401 8.18 -4.98 -5.07
C TYR A 401 7.28 -4.16 -4.15
N SER A 402 7.86 -3.39 -3.24
CA SER A 402 7.09 -2.64 -2.24
C SER A 402 6.47 -1.37 -2.80
N LEU A 403 7.15 -0.68 -3.73
CA LEU A 403 6.77 0.68 -4.16
C LEU A 403 6.26 0.77 -5.61
N TYR A 404 6.65 -0.17 -6.47
CA TYR A 404 6.44 -0.11 -7.92
C TYR A 404 5.60 -1.26 -8.48
N THR A 405 5.10 -2.14 -7.61
CA THR A 405 4.25 -3.26 -8.01
C THR A 405 2.98 -3.35 -7.17
N LEU A 406 1.96 -4.03 -7.70
CA LEU A 406 0.75 -4.44 -7.01
C LEU A 406 0.73 -5.96 -6.88
N GLY A 407 -0.10 -6.47 -5.98
CA GLY A 407 -0.32 -7.90 -5.75
C GLY A 407 0.24 -8.42 -4.43
N ALA A 408 -0.12 -9.66 -4.10
CA ALA A 408 0.22 -10.36 -2.87
C ALA A 408 1.56 -11.12 -3.01
N GLU A 409 1.52 -12.43 -3.30
CA GLU A 409 2.73 -13.26 -3.53
C GLU A 409 3.38 -12.88 -4.85
N TYR A 410 2.58 -12.89 -5.92
CA TYR A 410 3.01 -12.40 -7.23
C TYR A 410 2.78 -10.91 -7.36
N LYS A 411 3.78 -10.26 -7.95
CA LYS A 411 3.89 -8.83 -8.14
C LYS A 411 3.78 -8.49 -9.61
N ILE A 412 3.00 -7.45 -9.90
CA ILE A 412 2.85 -6.87 -11.24
C ILE A 412 3.25 -5.40 -11.18
N PRO A 413 4.19 -4.93 -12.02
CA PRO A 413 4.50 -3.51 -12.11
C PRO A 413 3.25 -2.68 -12.42
N TYR A 414 3.02 -1.59 -11.67
CA TYR A 414 1.91 -0.68 -11.98
C TYR A 414 2.41 0.64 -12.54
N ILE A 415 1.63 1.22 -13.45
CA ILE A 415 1.98 2.48 -14.11
C ILE A 415 1.96 3.61 -13.08
N ARG A 416 3.03 4.40 -13.05
CA ARG A 416 3.12 5.62 -12.25
C ARG A 416 3.37 6.83 -13.14
N HIS A 417 2.79 7.96 -12.76
CA HIS A 417 2.88 9.21 -13.53
C HIS A 417 4.28 9.85 -13.47
N ASP A 418 5.08 9.51 -12.47
CA ASP A 418 6.44 10.01 -12.28
C ASP A 418 7.50 9.16 -13.00
N MET A 419 7.11 8.06 -13.65
CA MET A 419 8.01 7.10 -14.28
C MET A 419 7.89 7.16 -15.80
N LYS A 420 9.05 7.24 -16.47
CA LYS A 420 9.15 7.31 -17.93
C LYS A 420 9.64 5.99 -18.53
N GLU A 421 9.63 5.91 -19.86
CA GLU A 421 10.16 4.78 -20.62
C GLU A 421 11.57 4.37 -20.18
N GLU A 422 12.49 5.34 -20.06
CA GLU A 422 13.88 5.11 -19.65
C GLU A 422 13.99 4.44 -18.27
N ASP A 423 13.10 4.79 -17.33
CA ASP A 423 13.08 4.20 -16.00
C ASP A 423 12.66 2.72 -16.06
N TRP A 424 11.62 2.41 -16.84
CA TRP A 424 11.15 1.04 -17.01
C TRP A 424 12.18 0.17 -17.75
N ILE A 425 12.86 0.73 -18.74
CA ILE A 425 13.98 0.06 -19.42
C ILE A 425 15.16 -0.17 -18.46
N ALA A 426 15.45 0.76 -17.54
CA ALA A 426 16.50 0.58 -16.56
C ALA A 426 16.25 -0.66 -15.68
N PHE A 427 14.99 -0.93 -15.30
CA PHE A 427 14.65 -2.12 -14.50
C PHE A 427 14.86 -3.43 -15.25
N SER A 428 14.52 -3.50 -16.54
CA SER A 428 14.79 -4.68 -17.34
C SER A 428 16.30 -4.90 -17.55
N LYS A 429 17.09 -3.82 -17.64
CA LYS A 429 18.57 -3.91 -17.63
C LYS A 429 19.11 -4.45 -16.31
N VAL A 430 18.59 -3.99 -15.16
CA VAL A 430 18.97 -4.53 -13.83
C VAL A 430 18.68 -6.01 -13.74
N LEU A 431 17.51 -6.45 -14.22
CA LEU A 431 17.13 -7.88 -14.27
C LEU A 431 18.12 -8.69 -15.08
N ILE A 432 18.37 -8.29 -16.33
CA ILE A 432 19.27 -8.99 -17.25
C ILE A 432 20.67 -9.08 -16.65
N LYS A 433 21.16 -7.98 -16.08
CA LYS A 433 22.51 -7.90 -15.54
C LYS A 433 22.67 -8.77 -14.30
N GLY A 434 21.73 -8.70 -13.37
CA GLY A 434 21.70 -9.56 -12.19
C GLY A 434 21.65 -11.04 -12.54
N PHE A 435 20.87 -11.42 -13.57
CA PHE A 435 20.81 -12.81 -14.02
C PHE A 435 22.12 -13.26 -14.67
N ARG A 436 22.65 -12.48 -15.62
CA ARG A 436 23.87 -12.86 -16.38
C ARG A 436 25.12 -12.89 -15.51
N ASP A 437 25.25 -11.96 -14.57
CA ASP A 437 26.49 -11.78 -13.81
C ASP A 437 26.51 -12.64 -12.55
N VAL A 438 25.36 -12.78 -11.86
CA VAL A 438 25.30 -13.43 -10.53
C VAL A 438 24.13 -14.39 -10.36
N ASN A 439 23.46 -14.80 -11.44
CA ASN A 439 22.32 -15.73 -11.43
C ASN A 439 21.15 -15.29 -10.52
N TYR A 440 20.98 -13.99 -10.33
CA TYR A 440 19.86 -13.42 -9.57
C TYR A 440 18.64 -13.22 -10.49
N PHE A 441 17.44 -13.58 -10.03
CA PHE A 441 16.20 -13.38 -10.78
C PHE A 441 15.05 -12.88 -9.88
N PRO A 442 14.24 -11.90 -10.31
CA PRO A 442 13.18 -11.35 -9.47
C PRO A 442 11.94 -12.26 -9.42
N LEU A 443 12.01 -13.33 -8.62
CA LEU A 443 11.01 -14.41 -8.55
C LEU A 443 9.61 -14.00 -8.07
N LYS A 444 9.46 -12.82 -7.47
CA LYS A 444 8.13 -12.32 -7.06
C LYS A 444 7.38 -11.69 -8.24
N ILE A 445 8.03 -11.32 -9.34
CA ILE A 445 7.30 -10.88 -10.54
C ILE A 445 6.52 -12.07 -11.12
N ALA A 446 5.27 -11.85 -11.52
CA ALA A 446 4.45 -12.95 -12.03
C ALA A 446 5.06 -13.58 -13.30
N PRO A 447 5.10 -14.91 -13.43
CA PRO A 447 5.59 -15.59 -14.63
C PRO A 447 4.89 -15.14 -15.91
N VAL A 448 3.55 -14.99 -15.88
CA VAL A 448 2.77 -14.53 -17.03
C VAL A 448 3.21 -13.15 -17.55
N PHE A 449 3.60 -12.24 -16.65
CA PHE A 449 4.11 -10.92 -17.04
C PHE A 449 5.47 -11.03 -17.72
N ILE A 450 6.38 -11.82 -17.15
CA ILE A 450 7.72 -12.02 -17.72
C ILE A 450 7.65 -12.76 -19.07
N GLU A 451 6.78 -13.75 -19.20
CA GLU A 451 6.54 -14.46 -20.47
C GLU A 451 6.10 -13.51 -21.57
N PHE A 452 5.15 -12.60 -21.28
CA PHE A 452 4.76 -11.56 -22.23
C PHE A 452 5.93 -10.64 -22.60
N CYS A 453 6.80 -10.29 -21.66
CA CYS A 453 8.00 -9.50 -21.94
C CYS A 453 8.99 -10.23 -22.85
N ILE A 454 9.12 -11.55 -22.71
CA ILE A 454 10.10 -12.35 -23.46
C ILE A 454 9.56 -12.79 -24.83
N MET A 455 8.30 -13.21 -24.90
CA MET A 455 7.72 -13.95 -26.02
C MET A 455 6.56 -13.20 -26.69
N GLY A 456 5.98 -12.20 -26.01
CA GLY A 456 4.80 -11.48 -26.47
C GLY A 456 3.46 -12.18 -26.21
N TYR A 457 3.48 -13.35 -25.56
CA TYR A 457 2.29 -14.09 -25.12
C TYR A 457 2.64 -14.91 -23.86
N CYS A 458 1.63 -15.36 -23.10
CA CYS A 458 1.83 -16.27 -21.97
C CYS A 458 1.43 -17.70 -22.32
N LYS A 459 2.22 -18.67 -21.83
CA LYS A 459 1.89 -20.10 -21.82
C LYS A 459 1.41 -20.55 -20.43
N SER A 460 1.85 -19.87 -19.37
CA SER A 460 1.41 -20.16 -18.01
C SER A 460 -0.09 -19.90 -17.81
N ASP A 461 -0.72 -20.69 -16.94
CA ASP A 461 -2.12 -20.50 -16.58
C ASP A 461 -2.30 -19.16 -15.84
N ILE A 462 -3.12 -18.29 -16.43
CA ILE A 462 -3.37 -16.96 -15.91
C ILE A 462 -4.12 -16.99 -14.58
N LEU A 463 -5.00 -17.97 -14.35
CA LEU A 463 -5.74 -18.10 -13.09
C LEU A 463 -4.82 -18.54 -11.94
N ILE A 464 -3.84 -19.41 -12.22
CA ILE A 464 -2.82 -19.79 -11.24
C ILE A 464 -1.95 -18.58 -10.86
N SER A 465 -1.62 -17.72 -11.82
CA SER A 465 -0.88 -16.49 -11.51
C SER A 465 -1.76 -15.47 -10.79
N PHE A 466 -3.03 -15.39 -11.16
CA PHE A 466 -4.01 -14.49 -10.56
C PHE A 466 -4.31 -14.83 -9.11
N SER A 467 -4.42 -16.12 -8.77
CA SER A 467 -4.63 -16.57 -7.39
C SER A 467 -3.52 -16.15 -6.43
N LYS A 468 -2.29 -16.04 -6.94
CA LYS A 468 -1.11 -15.56 -6.20
C LYS A 468 -0.97 -14.04 -6.22
N TYR A 469 -1.55 -13.38 -7.22
CA TYR A 469 -1.59 -11.93 -7.31
C TYR A 469 -2.61 -11.36 -6.32
N ILE A 470 -3.78 -11.96 -6.19
CA ILE A 470 -4.79 -11.53 -5.22
C ILE A 470 -4.51 -12.15 -3.83
N GLY A 471 -5.09 -11.57 -2.77
CA GLY A 471 -4.92 -12.10 -1.42
C GLY A 471 -5.60 -13.46 -1.24
N SER A 472 -5.01 -14.35 -0.43
CA SER A 472 -5.51 -15.73 -0.25
C SER A 472 -6.99 -15.81 0.16
N ARG A 473 -7.47 -14.87 0.99
CA ARG A 473 -8.88 -14.81 1.41
C ARG A 473 -9.83 -14.49 0.26
N ASP A 474 -9.48 -13.52 -0.57
CA ASP A 474 -10.30 -13.12 -1.72
C ASP A 474 -10.29 -14.22 -2.79
N TRP A 475 -9.14 -14.89 -2.98
CA TRP A 475 -9.05 -16.04 -3.87
C TRP A 475 -9.84 -17.24 -3.38
N GLU A 476 -9.81 -17.56 -2.09
CA GLU A 476 -10.62 -18.66 -1.53
C GLU A 476 -12.10 -18.47 -1.88
N MET A 477 -12.64 -17.27 -1.72
CA MET A 477 -14.02 -16.95 -2.09
C MET A 477 -14.27 -17.07 -3.60
N ILE A 478 -13.38 -16.52 -4.43
CA ILE A 478 -13.49 -16.64 -5.89
C ILE A 478 -13.42 -18.11 -6.31
N GLN A 479 -12.53 -18.90 -5.71
CA GLN A 479 -12.37 -20.32 -6.00
C GLN A 479 -13.62 -21.12 -5.59
N THR A 480 -14.21 -20.82 -4.43
CA THR A 480 -15.49 -21.41 -4.03
C THR A 480 -16.60 -21.04 -5.02
N ALA A 481 -16.71 -19.77 -5.41
CA ALA A 481 -17.70 -19.31 -6.38
C ALA A 481 -17.49 -19.89 -7.79
N LEU A 482 -16.24 -20.17 -8.18
CA LEU A 482 -15.91 -20.84 -9.45
C LEU A 482 -16.35 -22.32 -9.47
N HIS A 483 -16.45 -22.95 -8.30
CA HIS A 483 -16.90 -24.33 -8.15
C HIS A 483 -18.42 -24.42 -7.93
N ASP A 484 -18.96 -23.62 -7.02
CA ASP A 484 -20.38 -23.52 -6.70
C ASP A 484 -20.74 -22.06 -6.41
N PHE A 485 -21.23 -21.37 -7.44
CA PHE A 485 -21.54 -19.95 -7.37
C PHE A 485 -22.60 -19.61 -6.33
N ASN A 486 -23.58 -20.49 -6.11
CA ASN A 486 -24.70 -20.25 -5.20
C ASN A 486 -24.33 -20.49 -3.73
N SER A 487 -23.13 -21.01 -3.45
CA SER A 487 -22.64 -21.27 -2.10
C SER A 487 -22.01 -20.07 -1.40
N VAL A 488 -21.68 -19.01 -2.14
CA VAL A 488 -21.03 -17.80 -1.60
C VAL A 488 -22.04 -16.67 -1.36
N ASP A 489 -21.70 -15.76 -0.45
CA ASP A 489 -22.44 -14.52 -0.28
C ASP A 489 -22.19 -13.61 -1.49
N LEU A 490 -23.25 -13.33 -2.25
CA LEU A 490 -23.16 -12.53 -3.47
C LEU A 490 -22.75 -11.08 -3.20
N ASP A 491 -23.17 -10.49 -2.07
CA ASP A 491 -22.81 -9.11 -1.72
C ASP A 491 -21.31 -9.05 -1.41
N GLU A 492 -20.79 -10.03 -0.65
CA GLU A 492 -19.36 -10.14 -0.34
C GLU A 492 -18.51 -10.38 -1.60
N LEU A 493 -18.98 -11.26 -2.50
CA LEU A 493 -18.32 -11.50 -3.79
C LEU A 493 -18.28 -10.21 -4.64
N ILE A 494 -19.38 -9.46 -4.71
CA ILE A 494 -19.43 -8.20 -5.44
C ILE A 494 -18.45 -7.18 -4.85
N GLU A 495 -18.33 -7.08 -3.52
CA GLU A 495 -17.34 -6.21 -2.87
C GLU A 495 -15.91 -6.57 -3.30
N VAL A 496 -15.56 -7.86 -3.32
CA VAL A 496 -14.24 -8.35 -3.78
C VAL A 496 -14.01 -7.99 -5.26
N LEU A 497 -14.98 -8.24 -6.14
CA LEU A 497 -14.86 -7.91 -7.56
C LEU A 497 -14.78 -6.40 -7.81
N GLN A 498 -15.48 -5.60 -7.01
CA GLN A 498 -15.48 -4.14 -7.13
C GLN A 498 -14.13 -3.52 -6.79
N ILE A 499 -13.37 -4.09 -5.85
CA ILE A 499 -11.98 -3.68 -5.55
C ILE A 499 -11.10 -3.81 -6.80
N MET A 500 -11.36 -4.82 -7.62
CA MET A 500 -10.68 -5.05 -8.90
C MET A 500 -11.32 -4.29 -10.06
N GLU A 501 -12.14 -3.26 -9.77
CA GLU A 501 -12.84 -2.43 -10.74
C GLU A 501 -13.69 -3.24 -11.74
N CYS A 502 -14.29 -4.34 -11.28
CA CYS A 502 -15.28 -5.06 -12.06
C CYS A 502 -16.52 -4.17 -12.27
N LYS A 503 -17.02 -4.14 -13.51
CA LYS A 503 -18.21 -3.36 -13.89
C LYS A 503 -19.42 -4.22 -14.22
N TRP A 504 -19.25 -5.54 -14.27
CA TRP A 504 -20.28 -6.48 -14.67
C TRP A 504 -20.81 -7.23 -13.46
N THR A 505 -22.12 -7.49 -13.45
CA THR A 505 -22.74 -8.27 -12.37
C THR A 505 -22.40 -9.75 -12.56
N PRO A 506 -21.78 -10.40 -11.56
CA PRO A 506 -21.46 -11.83 -11.66
C PRO A 506 -22.73 -12.68 -11.64
N THR A 507 -22.78 -13.70 -12.50
CA THR A 507 -23.80 -14.75 -12.53
C THR A 507 -23.11 -16.11 -12.66
N GLU A 508 -23.77 -17.20 -12.26
CA GLU A 508 -23.22 -18.55 -12.38
C GLU A 508 -22.72 -18.87 -13.80
N GLU A 509 -23.45 -18.40 -14.82
CA GLU A 509 -23.10 -18.62 -16.23
C GLU A 509 -21.88 -17.82 -16.70
N ASN A 510 -21.70 -16.59 -16.19
CA ASN A 510 -20.66 -15.67 -16.68
C ASN A 510 -19.39 -15.64 -15.80
N PHE A 511 -19.47 -16.18 -14.58
CA PHE A 511 -18.49 -15.89 -13.54
C PHE A 511 -17.08 -16.35 -13.92
N ARG A 512 -16.94 -17.53 -14.54
CA ARG A 512 -15.63 -18.03 -14.98
C ARG A 512 -14.97 -17.09 -15.99
N THR A 513 -15.70 -16.68 -17.02
CA THR A 513 -15.21 -15.75 -18.05
C THR A 513 -14.87 -14.40 -17.44
N LEU A 514 -15.73 -13.91 -16.53
CA LEU A 514 -15.50 -12.65 -15.82
C LEU A 514 -14.19 -12.66 -15.04
N ILE A 515 -13.87 -13.73 -14.31
CA ILE A 515 -12.61 -13.85 -13.56
C ILE A 515 -11.41 -13.93 -14.52
N LEU A 516 -11.52 -14.63 -15.65
CA LEU A 516 -10.47 -14.66 -16.67
C LEU A 516 -10.21 -13.27 -17.26
N ASP A 517 -11.26 -12.52 -17.56
CA ASP A 517 -11.15 -11.15 -18.10
C ASP A 517 -10.52 -10.20 -17.08
N ILE A 518 -10.89 -10.31 -15.80
CA ILE A 518 -10.28 -9.54 -14.71
C ILE A 518 -8.80 -9.91 -14.57
N ALA A 519 -8.47 -11.20 -14.56
CA ALA A 519 -7.09 -11.66 -14.47
C ALA A 519 -6.24 -11.13 -15.64
N HIS A 520 -6.74 -11.22 -16.86
CA HIS A 520 -6.07 -10.68 -18.04
C HIS A 520 -5.92 -9.16 -17.98
N LYS A 521 -6.95 -8.44 -17.53
CA LYS A 521 -6.89 -6.99 -17.34
C LYS A 521 -5.82 -6.59 -16.33
N GLU A 522 -5.80 -7.21 -15.15
CA GLU A 522 -4.90 -6.85 -14.05
C GLU A 522 -3.45 -7.25 -14.34
N LEU A 523 -3.22 -8.47 -14.85
CA LEU A 523 -1.87 -9.01 -15.01
C LEU A 523 -1.18 -8.59 -16.31
N ILE A 524 -1.95 -8.31 -17.37
CA ILE A 524 -1.42 -8.06 -18.72
C ILE A 524 -1.81 -6.68 -19.26
N GLN A 525 -3.11 -6.35 -19.32
CA GLN A 525 -3.55 -5.11 -20.01
C GLN A 525 -3.13 -3.84 -19.25
N LYS A 526 -3.36 -3.77 -17.94
CA LYS A 526 -2.97 -2.63 -17.11
C LYS A 526 -1.45 -2.36 -17.16
N PRO A 527 -0.57 -3.35 -17.05
CA PRO A 527 0.88 -3.14 -17.13
C PRO A 527 1.45 -3.14 -18.55
N MET A 528 0.63 -3.12 -19.61
CA MET A 528 1.09 -3.28 -21.01
C MET A 528 2.20 -2.29 -21.40
N PHE A 529 2.10 -1.02 -20.96
CA PHE A 529 3.15 -0.04 -21.19
C PHE A 529 4.51 -0.46 -20.59
N VAL A 530 4.50 -1.09 -19.41
CA VAL A 530 5.71 -1.61 -18.79
C VAL A 530 6.22 -2.84 -19.53
N ILE A 531 5.31 -3.75 -19.93
CA ILE A 531 5.63 -4.93 -20.74
C ILE A 531 6.35 -4.52 -22.02
N ASP A 532 5.83 -3.54 -22.75
CA ASP A 532 6.42 -3.07 -24.01
C ASP A 532 7.83 -2.50 -23.80
N ASN A 533 8.06 -1.80 -22.69
CA ASN A 533 9.38 -1.27 -22.35
C ASN A 533 10.36 -2.37 -21.90
N TRP A 534 9.90 -3.35 -21.13
CA TRP A 534 10.73 -4.48 -20.71
C TRP A 534 11.07 -5.39 -21.88
N LYS A 535 10.13 -5.60 -22.82
CA LYS A 535 10.30 -6.38 -24.04
C LYS A 535 11.43 -5.88 -24.92
N LYS A 536 11.69 -4.56 -24.96
CA LYS A 536 12.84 -3.98 -25.70
C LYS A 536 14.18 -4.62 -25.29
N MET A 537 14.30 -5.07 -24.04
CA MET A 537 15.50 -5.72 -23.51
C MET A 537 15.35 -7.24 -23.33
N LEU A 538 14.15 -7.72 -22.97
CA LEU A 538 13.90 -9.11 -22.60
C LEU A 538 13.44 -10.02 -23.74
N ASN A 539 13.14 -9.49 -24.93
CA ASN A 539 12.69 -10.29 -26.06
C ASN A 539 13.69 -11.42 -26.37
N ASN A 540 13.21 -12.68 -26.34
CA ASN A 540 14.02 -13.90 -26.50
C ASN A 540 15.22 -14.02 -25.53
N PHE A 541 15.15 -13.36 -24.37
CA PHE A 541 16.24 -13.38 -23.38
C PHE A 541 16.52 -14.78 -22.83
N ILE A 542 15.49 -15.60 -22.64
CA ILE A 542 15.56 -16.96 -22.12
C ILE A 542 14.41 -17.80 -22.69
N SER A 543 14.60 -19.12 -22.76
CA SER A 543 13.53 -20.04 -23.16
C SER A 543 12.43 -20.12 -22.10
N PHE A 544 11.22 -20.53 -22.50
CA PHE A 544 10.11 -20.76 -21.57
C PHE A 544 10.45 -21.89 -20.57
N GLU A 545 11.07 -22.96 -21.05
CA GLU A 545 11.42 -24.11 -20.25
C GLU A 545 12.46 -23.76 -19.18
N ASP A 546 13.43 -22.91 -19.49
CA ASP A 546 14.43 -22.46 -18.52
C ASP A 546 13.85 -21.43 -17.55
N LEU A 547 12.92 -20.57 -18.01
CA LEU A 547 12.17 -19.67 -17.13
C LEU A 547 11.39 -20.46 -16.07
N LEU A 548 10.66 -21.50 -16.46
CA LEU A 548 9.94 -22.37 -15.52
C LEU A 548 10.89 -23.02 -14.50
N LYS A 549 12.03 -23.56 -14.97
CA LYS A 549 13.05 -24.14 -14.07
C LYS A 549 13.57 -23.12 -13.06
N ILE A 550 13.73 -21.86 -13.46
CA ILE A 550 14.15 -20.78 -12.55
C ILE A 550 13.10 -20.59 -11.47
N TYR A 551 11.83 -20.40 -11.82
CA TYR A 551 10.76 -20.23 -10.83
C TYR A 551 10.61 -21.43 -9.88
N GLU A 552 10.84 -22.65 -10.37
CA GLU A 552 10.71 -23.86 -9.55
C GLU A 552 11.91 -24.10 -8.64
N LYS A 553 13.13 -24.07 -9.19
CA LYS A 553 14.35 -24.45 -8.46
C LYS A 553 14.87 -23.34 -7.57
N ASN A 554 14.67 -22.09 -7.98
CA ASN A 554 15.29 -20.97 -7.27
C ASN A 554 14.41 -20.44 -6.13
N LYS A 555 13.15 -20.89 -6.04
CA LYS A 555 12.19 -20.44 -5.01
C LYS A 555 12.71 -20.79 -3.59
N PRO A 556 12.66 -19.86 -2.63
CA PRO A 556 13.16 -20.03 -1.26
C PRO A 556 12.20 -20.86 -0.39
N ILE A 557 11.94 -22.12 -0.78
CA ILE A 557 11.11 -23.05 0.00
C ILE A 557 11.98 -24.06 0.77
N PRO A 558 11.48 -24.64 1.89
CA PRO A 558 12.28 -25.56 2.72
C PRO A 558 12.89 -26.71 1.92
N LYS A 559 12.13 -27.30 0.99
CA LYS A 559 12.61 -28.39 0.13
C LYS A 559 13.86 -28.00 -0.67
N ASN A 560 13.79 -26.86 -1.38
CA ASN A 560 14.87 -26.42 -2.26
C ASN A 560 16.10 -25.98 -1.47
N ILE A 561 15.89 -25.26 -0.36
CA ILE A 561 16.97 -24.79 0.50
C ILE A 561 17.71 -26.00 1.11
N LEU A 562 16.99 -26.97 1.67
CA LEU A 562 17.60 -28.17 2.24
C LEU A 562 18.40 -28.98 1.21
N GLN A 563 17.95 -29.03 -0.05
CA GLN A 563 18.68 -29.68 -1.14
C GLN A 563 19.94 -28.92 -1.55
N SER A 564 20.02 -27.62 -1.24
CA SER A 564 21.16 -26.77 -1.55
C SER A 564 22.22 -26.70 -0.44
N LEU A 565 22.01 -27.36 0.71
CA LEU A 565 22.98 -27.33 1.83
C LEU A 565 24.01 -28.45 1.73
N GLU A 566 25.28 -28.11 1.96
CA GLU A 566 26.38 -29.04 2.11
C GLU A 566 27.01 -28.86 3.50
N PHE A 567 26.89 -29.86 4.37
CA PHE A 567 27.40 -29.78 5.74
C PHE A 567 28.84 -30.29 5.81
N SER A 568 29.75 -29.54 6.43
CA SER A 568 31.13 -29.99 6.66
C SER A 568 31.21 -31.23 7.56
N GLU A 569 30.24 -31.35 8.47
CA GLU A 569 30.04 -32.47 9.38
C GLU A 569 28.56 -32.54 9.79
N GLU A 570 28.05 -33.73 10.14
CA GLU A 570 26.71 -33.89 10.70
C GLU A 570 26.80 -33.91 12.23
N ASN A 571 25.99 -33.08 12.90
CA ASN A 571 25.96 -32.94 14.36
C ASN A 571 24.55 -32.54 14.87
N SER A 572 24.41 -32.25 16.16
CA SER A 572 23.12 -31.81 16.72
C SER A 572 22.62 -30.50 16.09
N VAL A 573 23.53 -29.59 15.75
CA VAL A 573 23.22 -28.27 15.20
C VAL A 573 22.84 -28.36 13.72
N SER A 574 23.39 -29.30 12.94
CA SER A 574 22.91 -29.58 11.58
C SER A 574 21.43 -30.00 11.61
N THR A 575 21.04 -30.78 12.62
CA THR A 575 19.63 -31.16 12.84
C THR A 575 18.77 -29.96 13.24
N PHE A 576 19.30 -29.05 14.08
CA PHE A 576 18.61 -27.80 14.44
C PHE A 576 18.40 -26.89 13.23
N LEU A 577 19.40 -26.68 12.36
CA LEU A 577 19.25 -25.88 11.14
C LEU A 577 18.21 -26.50 10.20
N LYS A 578 18.27 -27.82 9.96
CA LYS A 578 17.29 -28.52 9.12
C LYS A 578 15.86 -28.40 9.68
N ARG A 579 15.70 -28.40 11.00
CA ARG A 579 14.42 -28.18 11.67
C ARG A 579 13.96 -26.73 11.53
N TYR A 580 14.85 -25.77 11.75
CA TYR A 580 14.59 -24.34 11.60
C TYR A 580 14.05 -24.02 10.20
N ILE A 581 14.72 -24.49 9.15
CA ILE A 581 14.30 -24.28 7.75
C ILE A 581 12.89 -24.85 7.47
N ARG A 582 12.50 -25.96 8.12
CA ARG A 582 11.15 -26.52 7.95
C ARG A 582 10.06 -25.77 8.70
N GLU A 583 10.42 -25.11 9.82
CA GLU A 583 9.48 -24.35 10.65
C GLU A 583 9.41 -22.86 10.27
N ALA A 584 10.41 -22.34 9.54
CA ALA A 584 10.49 -20.95 9.13
C ALA A 584 9.41 -20.57 8.10
N ASN A 585 8.95 -19.32 8.17
CA ASN A 585 8.08 -18.73 7.16
C ASN A 585 8.89 -18.21 5.96
N ASP A 586 8.20 -17.83 4.89
CA ASP A 586 8.84 -17.39 3.64
C ASP A 586 9.81 -16.21 3.84
N ASP A 587 9.46 -15.23 4.69
CA ASP A 587 10.33 -14.07 5.00
C ASP A 587 11.64 -14.49 5.68
N LEU A 588 11.58 -15.39 6.67
CA LEU A 588 12.78 -15.91 7.33
C LEU A 588 13.65 -16.75 6.38
N LEU A 589 13.05 -17.49 5.46
CA LEU A 589 13.78 -18.27 4.46
C LEU A 589 14.50 -17.37 3.45
N GLU A 590 13.84 -16.31 2.97
CA GLU A 590 14.45 -15.29 2.12
C GLU A 590 15.61 -14.59 2.84
N ARG A 591 15.43 -14.21 4.11
CA ARG A 591 16.47 -13.60 4.94
C ARG A 591 17.65 -14.54 5.16
N LEU A 592 17.39 -15.82 5.45
CA LEU A 592 18.44 -16.83 5.62
C LEU A 592 19.30 -16.93 4.37
N LEU A 593 18.69 -17.03 3.19
CA LEU A 593 19.44 -17.08 1.93
C LEU A 593 20.24 -15.80 1.70
N ARG A 594 19.63 -14.64 1.95
CA ARG A 594 20.29 -13.34 1.79
C ARG A 594 21.49 -13.22 2.74
N PHE A 595 21.35 -13.69 3.98
CA PHE A 595 22.40 -13.72 4.97
C PHE A 595 23.61 -14.56 4.53
N CYS A 596 23.38 -15.76 3.98
CA CYS A 596 24.47 -16.67 3.62
C CYS A 596 25.06 -16.41 2.23
N THR A 597 24.32 -15.76 1.33
CA THR A 597 24.67 -15.71 -0.10
C THR A 597 24.63 -14.31 -0.71
N GLY A 598 24.03 -13.34 -0.01
CA GLY A 598 23.67 -12.04 -0.55
C GLY A 598 22.35 -12.04 -1.33
N ALA A 599 21.81 -13.19 -1.75
CA ALA A 599 20.55 -13.24 -2.49
C ALA A 599 19.40 -13.79 -1.63
N ASN A 600 18.22 -13.16 -1.69
CA ASN A 600 16.97 -13.66 -1.11
C ASN A 600 16.34 -14.85 -1.87
N MET A 601 17.12 -15.53 -2.71
CA MET A 601 16.72 -16.67 -3.54
C MET A 601 17.93 -17.56 -3.85
N LEU A 602 17.70 -18.78 -4.33
CA LEU A 602 18.79 -19.72 -4.64
C LEU A 602 19.42 -19.44 -6.01
N THR A 603 20.72 -19.15 -6.06
CA THR A 603 21.44 -18.83 -7.31
C THR A 603 22.24 -20.02 -7.87
N GLN A 604 21.67 -21.23 -7.83
CA GLN A 604 22.25 -22.51 -8.35
C GLN A 604 23.54 -23.03 -7.71
N ARG A 605 24.13 -22.32 -6.74
CA ARG A 605 25.32 -22.77 -6.00
C ARG A 605 24.91 -23.37 -4.64
N MET A 606 25.66 -24.40 -4.22
CA MET A 606 25.49 -25.00 -2.89
C MET A 606 25.92 -24.04 -1.79
N ILE A 607 25.23 -24.09 -0.66
CA ILE A 607 25.55 -23.35 0.57
C ILE A 607 26.30 -24.29 1.50
N THR A 608 27.57 -23.99 1.75
CA THR A 608 28.39 -24.75 2.68
C THR A 608 28.06 -24.35 4.12
N VAL A 609 27.74 -25.33 4.97
CA VAL A 609 27.49 -25.13 6.40
C VAL A 609 28.69 -25.64 7.18
N ASN A 610 29.43 -24.70 7.76
CA ASN A 610 30.64 -24.97 8.54
C ASN A 610 30.37 -24.84 10.04
N PHE A 611 31.12 -25.59 10.83
CA PHE A 611 30.97 -25.60 12.29
C PHE A 611 32.23 -25.13 13.02
N ASN A 612 32.05 -24.21 13.96
CA ASN A 612 33.09 -23.74 14.87
C ASN A 612 32.81 -24.14 16.34
N SER A 613 33.76 -23.88 17.23
CA SER A 613 33.65 -24.20 18.66
C SER A 613 33.48 -22.95 19.52
N SER A 614 32.97 -21.85 18.95
CA SER A 614 32.72 -20.61 19.67
C SER A 614 31.67 -20.81 20.77
N VAL A 615 31.79 -20.09 21.88
CA VAL A 615 30.89 -20.17 23.04
C VAL A 615 30.40 -18.79 23.44
N ASP A 616 29.33 -18.75 24.23
CA ASP A 616 28.75 -17.53 24.80
C ASP A 616 28.48 -16.44 23.74
N LEU A 617 28.89 -15.21 23.98
CA LEU A 617 28.65 -14.06 23.10
C LEU A 617 29.37 -14.16 21.74
N TYR A 618 30.35 -15.06 21.60
CA TYR A 618 31.09 -15.27 20.34
C TYR A 618 30.43 -16.33 19.45
N ARG A 619 29.29 -16.90 19.87
CA ARG A 619 28.60 -18.02 19.23
C ARG A 619 27.63 -17.63 18.10
N ALA A 620 27.59 -16.35 17.74
CA ALA A 620 26.69 -15.81 16.74
C ALA A 620 26.84 -16.53 15.37
N PRO A 621 25.73 -16.84 14.68
CA PRO A 621 25.76 -17.25 13.28
C PRO A 621 26.48 -16.21 12.42
N VAL A 622 27.33 -16.66 11.49
CA VAL A 622 28.06 -15.79 10.56
C VAL A 622 27.81 -16.25 9.13
N GLY A 623 27.47 -15.31 8.25
CA GLY A 623 27.22 -15.55 6.83
C GLY A 623 28.32 -14.94 5.97
N HIS A 624 28.91 -15.75 5.09
CA HIS A 624 29.92 -15.32 4.12
C HIS A 624 29.32 -15.33 2.72
N THR A 625 28.78 -14.19 2.30
CA THR A 625 27.98 -14.07 1.07
C THR A 625 28.76 -14.39 -0.20
N CYS A 626 30.04 -14.03 -0.28
CA CYS A 626 30.89 -14.30 -1.44
C CYS A 626 31.22 -15.80 -1.61
N SER A 627 31.44 -16.51 -0.50
CA SER A 627 31.80 -17.93 -0.52
C SER A 627 30.60 -18.88 -0.41
N TYR A 628 29.38 -18.36 -0.19
CA TYR A 628 28.18 -19.16 0.07
C TYR A 628 28.33 -20.02 1.32
N THR A 629 28.85 -19.44 2.41
CA THR A 629 29.13 -20.19 3.63
C THR A 629 28.28 -19.67 4.79
N LEU A 630 27.69 -20.59 5.53
CA LEU A 630 27.05 -20.33 6.82
C LEU A 630 27.89 -21.00 7.91
N GLU A 631 28.45 -20.19 8.82
CA GLU A 631 29.18 -20.67 9.98
C GLU A 631 28.29 -20.68 11.23
N LEU A 632 28.23 -21.84 11.88
CA LEU A 632 27.46 -22.07 13.09
C LEU A 632 28.36 -22.65 14.18
N SER A 633 28.09 -22.33 15.44
CA SER A 633 28.76 -23.02 16.54
C SER A 633 28.15 -24.40 16.80
N ARG A 634 28.97 -25.36 17.23
CA ARG A 634 28.53 -26.66 17.74
C ARG A 634 27.87 -26.58 19.12
N ASN A 635 28.08 -25.48 19.85
CA ASN A 635 27.80 -25.38 21.27
C ASN A 635 26.38 -24.88 21.59
N TYR A 636 25.41 -25.09 20.70
CA TYR A 636 24.00 -24.85 21.02
C TYR A 636 23.45 -25.98 21.88
N ASN A 637 22.92 -25.66 23.06
CA ASN A 637 22.44 -26.67 24.00
C ASN A 637 21.05 -27.18 23.61
N SER A 638 20.28 -26.39 22.86
CA SER A 638 18.91 -26.74 22.49
C SER A 638 18.46 -26.03 21.20
N PHE A 639 17.46 -26.62 20.54
CA PHE A 639 16.84 -26.00 19.37
C PHE A 639 16.20 -24.62 19.64
N PRO A 640 15.48 -24.38 20.77
CA PRO A 640 14.94 -23.07 21.07
C PRO A 640 16.00 -21.97 21.19
N GLU A 641 17.16 -22.28 21.78
CA GLU A 641 18.30 -21.37 21.87
C GLU A 641 18.83 -21.02 20.47
N PHE A 642 19.10 -22.04 19.64
CA PHE A 642 19.51 -21.87 18.25
C PHE A 642 18.51 -21.02 17.45
N ARG A 643 17.22 -21.34 17.52
CA ARG A 643 16.16 -20.61 16.81
C ARG A 643 16.09 -19.16 17.24
N SER A 644 16.16 -18.89 18.54
CA SER A 644 16.12 -17.54 19.07
C SER A 644 17.28 -16.69 18.55
N GLU A 645 18.50 -17.25 18.55
CA GLU A 645 19.70 -16.54 18.10
C GLU A 645 19.67 -16.30 16.58
N MET A 646 19.30 -17.32 15.78
CA MET A 646 19.11 -17.18 14.33
C MET A 646 18.04 -16.12 13.99
N ASP A 647 16.89 -16.13 14.67
CA ASP A 647 15.82 -15.16 14.40
C ASP A 647 16.27 -13.72 14.68
N GLU A 648 17.02 -13.49 15.75
CA GLU A 648 17.53 -12.14 16.07
C GLU A 648 18.54 -11.68 15.01
N VAL A 649 19.48 -12.54 14.60
CA VAL A 649 20.43 -12.21 13.53
C VAL A 649 19.71 -11.89 12.22
N LEU A 650 18.76 -12.73 11.81
CA LEU A 650 18.05 -12.53 10.53
C LEU A 650 17.13 -11.30 10.53
N LYS A 651 16.69 -10.81 11.69
CA LYS A 651 15.89 -9.59 11.82
C LYS A 651 16.71 -8.30 11.72
N CYS A 652 18.03 -8.34 11.94
CA CYS A 652 18.87 -7.14 11.91
C CYS A 652 18.89 -6.42 10.54
N ASN A 653 18.57 -7.12 9.44
CA ASN A 653 18.39 -6.57 8.07
C ASN A 653 19.60 -5.86 7.43
N ILE A 654 20.61 -5.51 8.23
CA ILE A 654 21.91 -4.99 7.84
C ILE A 654 22.93 -5.87 8.56
N TRP A 655 23.62 -6.70 7.79
CA TRP A 655 24.71 -7.52 8.28
C TRP A 655 26.00 -6.89 7.79
N VAL A 656 26.87 -6.48 8.72
CA VAL A 656 28.20 -6.01 8.35
C VAL A 656 28.93 -7.25 7.82
N MET A 657 29.19 -7.27 6.53
CA MET A 657 29.89 -8.38 5.88
C MET A 657 31.35 -8.31 6.28
N ASP A 658 31.82 -9.28 7.07
CA ASP A 658 33.22 -9.35 7.43
C ASP A 658 34.06 -9.84 6.24
N ILE A 659 35.26 -9.27 6.14
CA ILE A 659 36.30 -9.71 5.20
C ILE A 659 36.92 -10.98 5.79
N VAL A 660 36.97 -12.05 5.00
CA VAL A 660 37.89 -13.18 5.26
C VAL A 660 39.26 -12.86 4.69
#